data_AF-A7RIS9-F1
#
_entry.id   AF-A7RIS9-F1
#
_cell.length_a   1.000
_cell.length_b   1.000
_cell.length_c   1.000
_cell.angle_alpha   90.00
_cell.angle_beta   90.00
_cell.angle_gamma   90.00
#
_symmetry.space_group_name_H-M   'P 1'
#
loop_
_entity.id
_entity.type
_entity.pdbx_description
1 polymer ?
#
loop_
_entity_poly.entity_id
_entity_poly.type
_entity_poly.pdbx_seq_one_letter_code
_entity_poly.pdbx_strand_id
1 'polypeptide(L)'
;MPDAQATACVICTEPFGMFNRRHHCRRCGRVVCSVCSPHSCVVHGYGKALVRVCSTCYERIYRSMAQESLTGSFTGSSYAHEQEAEDETPEIQWKLQLDPAANAAVREQFYYEQAPSSSLCMAILDLYSDNSACGRLILELCNTLSQILVPLLPGVRNEELDHNLIISMIRYLLFNAKLKMIKAGETQGLELCDTYLGHVDLMKFLVESNCGDIPSLQDLLHPESARRLRDRFIEDERLSLAMEVSTKCGLDPSGVWAAAGFASLSCGDFAAAREKFARCIKKVLDIIQTSPLISFTQVTVTPWLIPPQPTYNWLFMWICYYFLLAVLLCQTVSPGSFLDSRRFDECLYYLSAYGSSSAVVSFYVRHGHVKLACRYILDKKCSAEVFVESLLMRLVSRGSLSVLKSQLELTDPTLHSWVPYMTAACRYLHKKGYLNLLYDLQLFMRDYFRAAQTCIRFYESGATSYVELHSRLEHLNKACRHIEAIIAEKRPSGSKRNKEDSPNVPLTLSDLNNHLNTINLQVEVTKFMHKCAADAGSTSQLSPGDDGRLPTLFGNGQMRGEVATQVLLAGTSIQDGFTLTCRIIQDYNLPAARVYINTGRALARQYRYQHIQQLLRCVSDTGLVTDKCHDEIILACVRIISSDDSQTKHVDSLIRLLRNDSNKVNAYLLCGKLRSAYLIAVKEKRVEAIEQIAEEAMKVGQKKTLELCKKWLAQYQTMQESQHRKPEPKR
;
A
#
# COMPACT_ATOMS: atom_id res chain seq x y z
N MET A 1 -39.60 37.65 -42.20
CA MET A 1 -40.67 36.73 -41.78
C MET A 1 -40.76 35.63 -42.83
N PRO A 2 -40.54 34.35 -42.49
CA PRO A 2 -40.83 33.24 -43.39
C PRO A 2 -42.35 33.15 -43.65
N ASP A 3 -42.75 32.88 -44.90
CA ASP A 3 -44.16 32.88 -45.35
C ASP A 3 -45.11 32.02 -44.49
N ALA A 4 -44.59 30.97 -43.86
CA ALA A 4 -45.35 30.01 -43.07
C ALA A 4 -45.90 30.56 -41.74
N GLN A 5 -45.39 31.69 -41.23
CA GLN A 5 -45.75 32.23 -39.93
C GLN A 5 -46.80 33.36 -39.98
N ALA A 6 -47.08 33.93 -41.16
CA ALA A 6 -48.07 34.99 -41.31
C ALA A 6 -49.45 34.42 -41.67
N THR A 7 -50.37 34.43 -40.71
CA THR A 7 -51.76 33.97 -40.87
C THR A 7 -52.71 35.05 -41.42
N ALA A 8 -52.36 36.33 -41.27
CA ALA A 8 -53.16 37.47 -41.73
C ALA A 8 -52.29 38.65 -42.22
N CYS A 9 -52.89 39.57 -42.98
CA CYS A 9 -52.22 40.76 -43.48
C CYS A 9 -51.80 41.69 -42.33
N VAL A 10 -50.54 42.15 -42.32
CA VAL A 10 -50.03 43.05 -41.27
C VAL A 10 -50.68 44.45 -41.29
N ILE A 11 -51.38 44.83 -42.37
CA ILE A 11 -52.00 46.17 -42.50
C ILE A 11 -53.51 46.11 -42.23
N CYS A 12 -54.27 45.27 -42.95
CA CYS A 12 -55.72 45.18 -42.76
C CYS A 12 -56.17 44.05 -41.83
N THR A 13 -55.25 43.23 -41.32
CA THR A 13 -55.53 42.07 -40.44
C THR A 13 -56.43 40.98 -41.01
N GLU A 14 -56.78 41.05 -42.31
CA GLU A 14 -57.55 39.97 -42.96
C GLU A 14 -56.72 38.68 -43.08
N PRO A 15 -57.33 37.52 -42.82
CA PRO A 15 -56.65 36.23 -42.91
C PRO A 15 -56.26 35.90 -44.37
N PHE A 16 -55.13 35.25 -44.54
CA PHE A 16 -54.70 34.73 -45.85
C PHE A 16 -55.41 33.42 -46.17
N GLY A 17 -55.79 33.23 -47.43
CA GLY A 17 -56.53 32.06 -47.92
C GLY A 17 -56.39 31.89 -49.43
N MET A 18 -57.23 31.04 -50.04
CA MET A 18 -57.14 30.76 -51.49
C MET A 18 -57.34 32.03 -52.36
N PHE A 19 -58.19 32.95 -51.91
CA PHE A 19 -58.50 34.21 -52.62
C PHE A 19 -57.66 35.41 -52.14
N ASN A 20 -57.08 35.33 -50.94
CA ASN A 20 -56.23 36.37 -50.36
C ASN A 20 -54.80 35.85 -50.20
N ARG A 21 -53.96 36.09 -51.22
CA ARG A 21 -52.58 35.58 -51.29
C ARG A 21 -51.58 36.47 -50.56
N ARG A 22 -50.47 35.87 -50.11
CA ARG A 22 -49.38 36.56 -49.41
C ARG A 22 -48.46 37.30 -50.39
N HIS A 23 -48.11 38.54 -50.07
CA HIS A 23 -47.13 39.34 -50.80
C HIS A 23 -46.14 40.03 -49.86
N HIS A 24 -44.88 40.14 -50.26
CA HIS A 24 -43.86 40.85 -49.47
C HIS A 24 -43.71 42.31 -49.90
N CYS A 25 -43.61 43.23 -48.94
CA CYS A 25 -43.11 44.58 -49.22
C CYS A 25 -41.59 44.54 -49.36
N ARG A 26 -41.03 44.94 -50.51
CA ARG A 26 -39.57 44.89 -50.75
C ARG A 26 -38.78 45.98 -50.02
N ARG A 27 -39.47 46.96 -49.41
CA ARG A 27 -38.86 47.99 -48.56
C ARG A 27 -38.79 47.60 -47.08
N CYS A 28 -39.86 47.04 -46.52
CA CYS A 28 -39.95 46.75 -45.08
C CYS A 28 -40.07 45.26 -44.72
N GLY A 29 -40.13 44.37 -45.71
CA GLY A 29 -40.17 42.92 -45.52
C GLY A 29 -41.49 42.34 -44.96
N ARG A 30 -42.52 43.17 -44.70
CA ARG A 30 -43.82 42.72 -44.16
C ARG A 30 -44.62 41.91 -45.18
N VAL A 31 -45.38 40.93 -44.68
CA VAL A 31 -46.34 40.14 -45.47
C VAL A 31 -47.70 40.84 -45.50
N VAL A 32 -48.18 41.16 -46.69
CA VAL A 32 -49.36 41.99 -46.95
C VAL A 32 -50.22 41.39 -48.05
N CYS A 33 -51.52 41.69 -48.07
CA CYS A 33 -52.40 41.32 -49.17
C CYS A 33 -52.18 42.23 -50.40
N SER A 34 -52.79 41.88 -51.53
CA SER A 34 -52.72 42.66 -52.77
C SER A 34 -53.28 44.07 -52.59
N VAL A 35 -54.37 44.20 -51.83
CA VAL A 35 -55.07 45.47 -51.55
C VAL A 35 -54.20 46.43 -50.75
N CYS A 36 -53.44 45.93 -49.78
CA CYS A 36 -52.52 46.75 -48.97
C CYS A 36 -51.14 46.95 -49.59
N SER A 37 -50.91 46.44 -50.81
CA SER A 37 -49.67 46.63 -51.58
C SER A 37 -49.92 46.87 -53.08
N PRO A 38 -50.72 47.87 -53.45
CA PRO A 38 -51.06 48.12 -54.86
C PRO A 38 -49.93 48.80 -55.63
N HIS A 39 -48.94 49.37 -54.94
CA HIS A 39 -47.90 50.20 -55.55
C HIS A 39 -46.55 49.47 -55.71
N SER A 40 -45.80 49.87 -56.73
CA SER A 40 -44.40 49.50 -56.92
C SER A 40 -43.55 50.77 -57.07
N CYS A 41 -42.38 50.81 -56.44
CA CYS A 41 -41.45 51.94 -56.50
C CYS A 41 -40.00 51.44 -56.50
N VAL A 42 -39.07 52.35 -56.80
CA VAL A 42 -37.64 52.07 -56.68
C VAL A 42 -37.26 52.03 -55.21
N VAL A 43 -36.57 50.98 -54.79
CA VAL A 43 -36.12 50.77 -53.39
C VAL A 43 -34.61 50.56 -53.41
N HIS A 44 -33.91 51.20 -52.46
CA HIS A 44 -32.47 51.07 -52.33
C HIS A 44 -32.06 49.59 -52.13
N GLY A 45 -31.07 49.13 -52.89
CA GLY A 45 -30.64 47.72 -52.92
C GLY A 45 -31.26 46.86 -54.05
N TYR A 46 -32.25 47.37 -54.79
CA TYR A 46 -32.89 46.67 -55.92
C TYR A 46 -32.61 47.32 -57.30
N GLY A 47 -31.62 48.20 -57.38
CA GLY A 47 -31.31 48.96 -58.62
C GLY A 47 -32.43 49.92 -59.02
N LYS A 48 -32.56 50.22 -60.32
CA LYS A 48 -33.63 51.09 -60.88
C LYS A 48 -34.97 50.35 -61.10
N ALA A 49 -35.10 49.09 -60.66
CA ALA A 49 -36.30 48.29 -60.89
C ALA A 49 -37.45 48.70 -59.95
N LEU A 50 -38.68 48.76 -60.49
CA LEU A 50 -39.89 48.97 -59.70
C LEU A 50 -40.26 47.69 -58.96
N VAL A 51 -40.23 47.73 -57.63
CA VAL A 51 -40.56 46.58 -56.76
C VAL A 51 -41.76 46.89 -55.88
N ARG A 52 -42.57 45.86 -55.59
CA ARG A 52 -43.81 45.98 -54.81
C ARG A 52 -43.53 46.51 -53.39
N VAL A 53 -44.28 47.51 -52.98
CA VAL A 53 -44.26 48.09 -51.64
C VAL A 53 -45.66 48.20 -51.05
N CYS A 54 -45.77 48.17 -49.72
CA CYS A 54 -47.03 48.42 -49.06
C CYS A 54 -47.40 49.91 -49.07
N SER A 55 -48.69 50.23 -48.92
CA SER A 55 -49.20 51.61 -49.00
C SER A 55 -48.48 52.56 -48.04
N THR A 56 -48.22 52.14 -46.80
CA THR A 56 -47.46 52.92 -45.80
C THR A 56 -46.02 53.24 -46.27
N CYS A 57 -45.37 52.29 -46.93
CA CYS A 57 -44.01 52.49 -47.45
C CYS A 57 -44.00 53.39 -48.69
N TYR A 58 -45.05 53.32 -49.52
CA TYR A 58 -45.20 54.16 -50.70
C TYR A 58 -45.42 55.63 -50.32
N GLU A 59 -46.33 55.92 -49.40
CA GLU A 59 -46.60 57.29 -48.91
C GLU A 59 -45.35 57.96 -48.31
N ARG A 60 -44.54 57.20 -47.57
CA ARG A 60 -43.30 57.72 -46.98
C ARG A 60 -42.24 58.08 -48.04
N ILE A 61 -42.18 57.36 -49.17
CA ILE A 61 -41.27 57.71 -50.28
C ILE A 61 -41.79 58.95 -51.00
N TYR A 62 -43.11 59.02 -51.23
CA TYR A 62 -43.69 60.14 -51.92
C TYR A 62 -43.58 61.45 -51.11
N ARG A 63 -43.73 61.39 -49.77
CA ARG A 63 -43.51 62.55 -48.90
C ARG A 63 -42.07 63.05 -48.88
N SER A 64 -41.06 62.16 -48.96
CA SER A 64 -39.66 62.62 -49.03
C SER A 64 -39.34 63.29 -50.37
N MET A 65 -39.91 62.79 -51.48
CA MET A 65 -39.75 63.41 -52.82
C MET A 65 -40.48 64.76 -52.94
N ALA A 66 -41.60 64.95 -52.23
CA ALA A 66 -42.34 66.21 -52.22
C ALA A 66 -41.68 67.33 -51.37
N GLN A 67 -40.73 66.99 -50.51
CA GLN A 67 -39.97 67.97 -49.71
C GLN A 67 -38.71 68.48 -50.44
N GLU A 68 -38.21 67.76 -51.45
CA GLU A 68 -37.08 68.18 -52.31
C GLU A 68 -37.48 69.14 -53.45
N SER A 69 -38.79 69.32 -53.71
CA SER A 69 -39.31 70.14 -54.82
C SER A 69 -39.70 71.58 -54.46
N LEU A 70 -39.48 72.03 -53.22
CA LEU A 70 -39.79 73.40 -52.75
C LEU A 70 -38.56 74.31 -52.58
N THR A 71 -37.36 73.82 -52.87
CA THR A 71 -36.13 74.62 -52.85
C THR A 71 -35.38 74.47 -54.16
N GLY A 72 -35.98 74.97 -55.25
CA GLY A 72 -35.31 75.08 -56.54
C GLY A 72 -35.61 76.42 -57.20
N SER A 73 -34.64 77.35 -57.18
CA SER A 73 -34.50 78.38 -58.21
C SER A 73 -33.15 79.10 -58.10
N PHE A 74 -32.24 78.87 -59.05
CA PHE A 74 -31.91 79.85 -60.09
C PHE A 74 -30.94 79.24 -61.13
N THR A 75 -31.41 79.21 -62.40
CA THR A 75 -30.69 79.37 -63.69
C THR A 75 -29.36 78.62 -63.91
N GLY A 76 -29.12 77.84 -64.97
CA GLY A 76 -29.69 77.85 -66.32
C GLY A 76 -28.60 78.17 -67.37
N SER A 77 -28.15 77.11 -68.07
CA SER A 77 -27.59 77.10 -69.45
C SER A 77 -26.06 77.13 -69.68
N SER A 78 -25.57 75.95 -70.08
CA SER A 78 -24.79 75.65 -71.31
C SER A 78 -23.48 76.41 -71.59
N TYR A 79 -22.34 75.71 -71.58
CA TYR A 79 -21.67 75.10 -72.74
C TYR A 79 -20.34 74.49 -72.27
N ALA A 80 -19.87 73.48 -73.01
CA ALA A 80 -18.67 72.71 -72.72
C ALA A 80 -17.37 73.54 -72.69
N HIS A 81 -16.38 72.93 -72.03
CA HIS A 81 -14.93 73.18 -71.98
C HIS A 81 -14.37 73.93 -70.75
N GLU A 82 -13.61 73.14 -69.98
CA GLU A 82 -12.47 73.45 -69.10
C GLU A 82 -12.60 74.58 -68.07
N GLN A 83 -12.78 74.18 -66.81
CA GLN A 83 -12.07 74.77 -65.67
C GLN A 83 -12.09 73.82 -64.46
N GLU A 84 -10.95 73.78 -63.78
CA GLU A 84 -10.73 73.16 -62.48
C GLU A 84 -11.74 73.69 -61.45
N ALA A 85 -12.43 72.78 -60.77
CA ALA A 85 -13.24 73.09 -59.60
C ALA A 85 -13.08 71.95 -58.60
N GLU A 86 -12.15 72.18 -57.67
CA GLU A 86 -12.38 71.82 -56.27
C GLU A 86 -13.78 72.30 -55.89
N ASP A 87 -14.63 71.39 -55.40
CA ASP A 87 -15.84 71.79 -54.70
C ASP A 87 -15.98 70.94 -53.44
N GLU A 88 -15.49 71.58 -52.39
CA GLU A 88 -15.83 71.48 -50.98
C GLU A 88 -17.23 70.89 -50.74
N THR A 89 -17.29 69.59 -50.48
CA THR A 89 -18.21 69.12 -49.45
C THR A 89 -17.76 69.76 -48.14
N PRO A 90 -18.62 70.39 -47.32
CA PRO A 90 -18.20 70.85 -46.01
C PRO A 90 -17.75 69.61 -45.23
N GLU A 91 -16.44 69.47 -45.11
CA GLU A 91 -15.81 68.50 -44.24
C GLU A 91 -16.33 68.85 -42.84
N ILE A 92 -17.33 68.13 -42.35
CA ILE A 92 -17.66 68.22 -40.93
C ILE A 92 -16.50 67.54 -40.21
N GLN A 93 -15.41 68.28 -40.02
CA GLN A 93 -14.26 67.86 -39.23
C GLN A 93 -14.66 67.88 -37.76
N TRP A 94 -15.28 66.79 -37.32
CA TRP A 94 -15.45 66.50 -35.91
C TRP A 94 -14.09 66.22 -35.28
N LYS A 95 -13.41 67.27 -34.81
CA LYS A 95 -12.12 67.19 -34.13
C LYS A 95 -12.33 67.38 -32.63
N LEU A 96 -11.87 66.40 -31.84
CA LEU A 96 -11.77 66.57 -30.39
C LEU A 96 -10.78 67.71 -30.09
N GLN A 97 -11.20 68.65 -29.26
CA GLN A 97 -10.39 69.82 -28.87
C GLN A 97 -9.64 69.53 -27.55
N LEU A 98 -8.76 70.43 -27.13
CA LEU A 98 -8.07 70.31 -25.83
C LEU A 98 -8.99 70.54 -24.62
N ASP A 99 -10.20 71.07 -24.84
CA ASP A 99 -11.20 71.26 -23.79
C ASP A 99 -12.01 69.97 -23.51
N PRO A 100 -11.91 69.39 -22.29
CA PRO A 100 -12.65 68.19 -21.93
C PRO A 100 -14.17 68.38 -21.93
N ALA A 101 -14.67 69.59 -21.64
CA ALA A 101 -16.10 69.87 -21.55
C ALA A 101 -16.75 69.93 -22.93
N ALA A 102 -16.13 70.61 -23.90
CA ALA A 102 -16.55 70.61 -25.29
C ALA A 102 -16.57 69.17 -25.88
N ASN A 103 -15.55 68.38 -25.58
CA ASN A 103 -15.49 66.98 -26.02
C ASN A 103 -16.58 66.09 -25.39
N ALA A 104 -16.99 66.37 -24.15
CA ALA A 104 -18.10 65.67 -23.51
C ALA A 104 -19.44 66.05 -24.15
N ALA A 105 -19.66 67.34 -24.43
CA ALA A 105 -20.86 67.82 -25.10
C ALA A 105 -21.02 67.25 -26.52
N VAL A 106 -19.93 67.18 -27.30
CA VAL A 106 -19.93 66.56 -28.63
C VAL A 106 -20.29 65.06 -28.56
N ARG A 107 -19.85 64.35 -27.51
CA ARG A 107 -20.19 62.94 -27.29
C ARG A 107 -21.63 62.74 -26.81
N GLU A 108 -22.17 63.63 -25.99
CA GLU A 108 -23.57 63.59 -25.56
C GLU A 108 -24.56 63.89 -26.69
N GLN A 109 -24.20 64.81 -27.59
CA GLN A 109 -25.04 65.17 -28.74
C GLN A 109 -25.10 64.08 -29.81
N PHE A 110 -24.15 63.13 -29.82
CA PHE A 110 -24.07 62.09 -30.84
C PHE A 110 -24.02 60.69 -30.21
N TYR A 111 -25.20 60.18 -29.85
CA TYR A 111 -25.39 58.75 -29.56
C TYR A 111 -26.16 58.10 -30.72
N TYR A 112 -25.80 56.88 -31.08
CA TYR A 112 -26.59 56.11 -32.05
C TYR A 112 -27.84 55.58 -31.34
N GLU A 113 -29.04 55.98 -31.79
CA GLU A 113 -30.32 55.49 -31.24
C GLU A 113 -30.49 53.95 -31.39
N GLN A 114 -29.76 53.35 -32.32
CA GLN A 114 -29.74 51.90 -32.50
C GLN A 114 -28.59 51.31 -31.67
N ALA A 115 -28.96 50.37 -30.79
CA ALA A 115 -28.13 49.47 -29.97
C ALA A 115 -26.73 49.17 -30.54
N PRO A 116 -25.72 48.89 -29.68
CA PRO A 116 -24.30 48.97 -30.04
C PRO A 116 -23.97 48.26 -31.36
N SER A 117 -23.57 49.04 -32.36
CA SER A 117 -23.17 48.54 -33.67
C SER A 117 -21.73 48.02 -33.63
N SER A 118 -21.57 46.70 -33.64
CA SER A 118 -20.24 46.07 -33.67
C SER A 118 -19.47 46.39 -34.95
N SER A 119 -20.15 46.64 -36.07
CA SER A 119 -19.54 47.05 -37.33
C SER A 119 -19.02 48.49 -37.27
N LEU A 120 -19.73 49.39 -36.59
CA LEU A 120 -19.26 50.77 -36.37
C LEU A 120 -18.05 50.79 -35.43
N CYS A 121 -18.07 49.98 -34.37
CA CYS A 121 -16.92 49.81 -33.48
C CYS A 121 -15.68 49.39 -34.27
N MET A 122 -15.81 48.39 -35.16
CA MET A 122 -14.71 47.97 -36.02
C MET A 122 -14.27 49.06 -37.01
N ALA A 123 -15.20 49.79 -37.62
CA ALA A 123 -14.87 50.89 -38.53
C ALA A 123 -14.06 52.01 -37.85
N ILE A 124 -14.36 52.31 -36.58
CA ILE A 124 -13.59 53.28 -35.77
C ILE A 124 -12.20 52.71 -35.45
N LEU A 125 -12.14 51.44 -35.05
CA LEU A 125 -10.88 50.76 -34.71
C LEU A 125 -9.97 50.53 -35.92
N ASP A 126 -10.52 50.47 -37.13
CA ASP A 126 -9.78 50.39 -38.38
C ASP A 126 -9.09 51.72 -38.76
N LEU A 127 -9.55 52.86 -38.21
CA LEU A 127 -8.88 54.16 -38.36
C LEU A 127 -7.64 54.30 -37.44
N TYR A 128 -7.48 53.40 -36.46
CA TYR A 128 -6.32 53.38 -35.58
C TYR A 128 -5.14 52.65 -36.23
N SER A 129 -3.94 53.23 -36.17
CA SER A 129 -2.76 52.75 -36.91
C SER A 129 -2.06 51.55 -36.28
N ASP A 130 -2.22 51.28 -34.98
CA ASP A 130 -1.60 50.14 -34.31
C ASP A 130 -2.56 48.94 -34.18
N ASN A 131 -2.28 47.88 -34.94
CA ASN A 131 -3.06 46.64 -34.95
C ASN A 131 -2.94 45.83 -33.64
N SER A 132 -1.82 45.92 -32.93
CA SER A 132 -1.58 45.15 -31.69
C SER A 132 -2.32 45.79 -30.50
N ALA A 133 -2.25 47.11 -30.35
CA ALA A 133 -3.06 47.83 -29.35
C ALA A 133 -4.57 47.68 -29.62
N CYS A 134 -4.98 47.73 -30.89
CA CYS A 134 -6.36 47.49 -31.30
C CYS A 134 -6.85 46.09 -30.90
N GLY A 135 -6.04 45.05 -31.16
CA GLY A 135 -6.36 43.69 -30.73
C GLY A 135 -6.52 43.55 -29.21
N ARG A 136 -5.63 44.17 -28.41
CA ARG A 136 -5.72 44.16 -26.93
C ARG A 136 -6.97 44.89 -26.41
N LEU A 137 -7.30 46.03 -27.00
CA LEU A 137 -8.49 46.79 -26.63
C LEU A 137 -9.79 46.03 -26.95
N ILE A 138 -9.84 45.31 -28.09
CA ILE A 138 -10.98 44.46 -28.41
C ILE A 138 -11.13 43.31 -27.39
N LEU A 139 -10.03 42.72 -26.94
CA LEU A 139 -10.05 41.68 -25.89
C LEU A 139 -10.58 42.23 -24.54
N GLU A 140 -10.16 43.44 -24.16
CA GLU A 140 -10.67 44.12 -22.97
C GLU A 140 -12.17 44.41 -23.10
N LEU A 141 -12.62 44.89 -24.27
CA LEU A 141 -14.03 45.10 -24.55
C LEU A 141 -14.84 43.80 -24.47
N CYS A 142 -14.31 42.69 -24.99
CA CYS A 142 -14.94 41.37 -24.89
C CYS A 142 -15.07 40.90 -23.44
N ASN A 143 -14.07 41.18 -22.59
CA ASN A 143 -14.15 40.90 -21.16
C ASN A 143 -15.25 41.71 -20.48
N THR A 144 -15.32 43.03 -20.74
CA THR A 144 -16.36 43.91 -20.20
C THR A 144 -17.75 43.47 -20.64
N LEU A 145 -17.93 43.12 -21.91
CA LEU A 145 -19.19 42.58 -22.42
C LEU A 145 -19.54 41.23 -21.77
N SER A 146 -18.54 40.39 -21.46
CA SER A 146 -18.77 39.13 -20.77
C SER A 146 -19.16 39.29 -19.29
N GLN A 147 -18.73 40.38 -18.63
CA GLN A 147 -19.13 40.69 -17.26
C GLN A 147 -20.60 41.10 -17.17
N ILE A 148 -21.14 41.74 -18.21
CA ILE A 148 -22.57 42.10 -18.30
C ILE A 148 -23.47 40.85 -18.37
N LEU A 149 -22.93 39.73 -18.87
CA LEU A 149 -23.64 38.44 -18.93
C LEU A 149 -23.67 37.70 -17.59
N VAL A 150 -22.87 38.11 -16.60
CA VAL A 150 -22.87 37.51 -15.27
C VAL A 150 -24.13 37.94 -14.53
N PRO A 151 -24.91 37.00 -13.95
CA PRO A 151 -26.14 37.35 -13.25
C PRO A 151 -25.84 38.10 -11.94
N LEU A 152 -26.68 39.07 -11.61
CA LEU A 152 -26.56 39.87 -10.37
C LEU A 152 -26.88 39.06 -9.11
N LEU A 153 -27.67 37.98 -9.24
CA LEU A 153 -27.92 36.97 -8.21
C LEU A 153 -27.74 35.56 -8.80
N PRO A 154 -27.14 34.61 -8.05
CA PRO A 154 -27.00 33.23 -8.49
C PRO A 154 -28.38 32.63 -8.85
N GLY A 155 -28.49 32.10 -10.07
CA GLY A 155 -29.67 31.41 -10.58
C GLY A 155 -30.75 32.30 -11.22
N VAL A 156 -30.63 33.62 -11.18
CA VAL A 156 -31.60 34.55 -11.79
C VAL A 156 -31.04 35.13 -13.08
N ARG A 157 -31.73 34.90 -14.19
CA ARG A 157 -31.37 35.48 -15.49
C ARG A 157 -31.66 36.98 -15.50
N ASN A 158 -30.77 37.77 -16.09
CA ASN A 158 -31.02 39.19 -16.33
C ASN A 158 -32.10 39.34 -17.43
N GLU A 159 -33.37 39.49 -17.05
CA GLU A 159 -34.52 39.51 -17.98
C GLU A 159 -34.46 40.66 -19.02
N GLU A 160 -33.70 41.71 -18.73
CA GLU A 160 -33.56 42.90 -19.59
C GLU A 160 -32.50 42.74 -20.70
N LEU A 161 -31.75 41.63 -20.71
CA LEU A 161 -30.62 41.42 -21.62
C LEU A 161 -30.87 40.31 -22.64
N ASP A 162 -30.67 40.61 -23.94
CA ASP A 162 -30.56 39.59 -24.97
C ASP A 162 -29.14 38.97 -24.96
N HIS A 163 -29.02 37.87 -24.23
CA HIS A 163 -27.77 37.15 -24.06
C HIS A 163 -27.22 36.61 -25.40
N ASN A 164 -28.09 36.25 -26.36
CA ASN A 164 -27.66 35.75 -27.66
C ASN A 164 -27.07 36.87 -28.52
N LEU A 165 -27.62 38.08 -28.43
CA LEU A 165 -27.09 39.26 -29.11
C LEU A 165 -25.69 39.61 -28.59
N ILE A 166 -25.52 39.68 -27.27
CA ILE A 166 -24.23 39.99 -26.65
C ILE A 166 -23.18 38.93 -26.96
N ILE A 167 -23.52 37.64 -26.86
CA ILE A 167 -22.62 36.53 -27.26
C ILE A 167 -22.23 36.63 -28.74
N SER A 168 -23.17 37.00 -29.62
CA SER A 168 -22.89 37.19 -31.04
C SER A 168 -21.96 38.39 -31.29
N MET A 169 -22.13 39.47 -30.54
CA MET A 169 -21.24 40.63 -30.58
C MET A 169 -19.83 40.29 -30.11
N ILE A 170 -19.69 39.59 -28.97
CA ILE A 170 -18.40 39.12 -28.46
C ILE A 170 -17.72 38.22 -29.48
N ARG A 171 -18.44 37.26 -30.08
CA ARG A 171 -17.90 36.38 -31.13
C ARG A 171 -17.37 37.17 -32.33
N TYR A 172 -18.14 38.16 -32.80
CA TYR A 172 -17.75 39.00 -33.93
C TYR A 172 -16.51 39.84 -33.61
N LEU A 173 -16.47 40.45 -32.42
CA LEU A 173 -15.32 41.23 -31.95
C LEU A 173 -14.07 40.37 -31.81
N LEU A 174 -14.16 39.19 -31.17
CA LEU A 174 -13.03 38.25 -31.05
C LEU A 174 -12.51 37.76 -32.39
N PHE A 175 -13.39 37.51 -33.37
CA PHE A 175 -12.96 37.12 -34.72
C PHE A 175 -12.15 38.25 -35.40
N ASN A 176 -12.56 39.50 -35.23
CA ASN A 176 -11.83 40.64 -35.75
C ASN A 176 -10.52 40.90 -34.98
N ALA A 177 -10.51 40.72 -33.65
CA ALA A 177 -9.30 40.76 -32.83
C ALA A 177 -8.28 39.73 -33.32
N LYS A 178 -8.73 38.50 -33.59
CA LYS A 178 -7.90 37.44 -34.17
C LYS A 178 -7.26 37.88 -35.50
N LEU A 179 -8.03 38.47 -36.41
CA LEU A 179 -7.50 38.98 -37.69
C LEU A 179 -6.47 40.12 -37.49
N LYS A 180 -6.68 41.00 -36.52
CA LYS A 180 -5.75 42.09 -36.19
C LYS A 180 -4.45 41.57 -35.55
N MET A 181 -4.53 40.57 -34.66
CA MET A 181 -3.36 39.92 -34.06
C MET A 181 -2.52 39.16 -35.09
N ILE A 182 -3.16 38.52 -36.07
CA ILE A 182 -2.45 37.87 -37.20
C ILE A 182 -1.68 38.91 -38.02
N LYS A 183 -2.29 40.07 -38.31
CA LYS A 183 -1.64 41.17 -39.04
C LYS A 183 -0.48 41.80 -38.24
N ALA A 184 -0.54 41.75 -36.91
CA ALA A 184 0.52 42.25 -36.02
C ALA A 184 1.63 41.21 -35.73
N GLY A 185 1.45 39.94 -36.10
CA GLY A 185 2.41 38.87 -35.81
C GLY A 185 2.47 38.45 -34.33
N GLU A 186 1.44 38.75 -33.54
CA GLU A 186 1.39 38.48 -32.10
C GLU A 186 0.81 37.08 -31.81
N THR A 187 1.65 36.14 -31.37
CA THR A 187 1.26 34.73 -31.16
C THR A 187 0.46 34.50 -29.88
N GLN A 188 0.79 35.18 -28.79
CA GLN A 188 0.09 35.04 -27.50
C GLN A 188 -1.36 35.53 -27.56
N GLY A 189 -1.59 36.66 -28.24
CA GLY A 189 -2.94 37.20 -28.46
C GLY A 189 -3.80 36.29 -29.34
N LEU A 190 -3.19 35.57 -30.28
CA LEU A 190 -3.86 34.62 -31.16
C LEU A 190 -4.39 33.39 -30.39
N GLU A 191 -3.56 32.79 -29.54
CA GLU A 191 -3.95 31.65 -28.69
C GLU A 191 -5.06 32.01 -27.70
N LEU A 192 -5.00 33.22 -27.13
CA LEU A 192 -6.04 33.74 -26.25
C LEU A 192 -7.37 33.96 -26.99
N CYS A 193 -7.33 34.49 -28.22
CA CYS A 193 -8.52 34.64 -29.05
C CYS A 193 -9.17 33.28 -29.36
N ASP A 194 -8.37 32.25 -29.66
CA ASP A 194 -8.89 30.91 -29.93
C ASP A 194 -9.50 30.25 -28.69
N THR A 195 -8.88 30.44 -27.53
CA THR A 195 -9.43 30.00 -26.23
C THR A 195 -10.75 30.70 -25.91
N TYR A 196 -10.81 32.04 -26.08
CA TYR A 196 -12.03 32.81 -25.86
C TYR A 196 -13.14 32.46 -26.84
N LEU A 197 -12.83 32.18 -28.12
CA LEU A 197 -13.84 31.69 -29.05
C LEU A 197 -14.43 30.35 -28.60
N GLY A 198 -13.60 29.43 -28.06
CA GLY A 198 -14.07 28.20 -27.44
C GLY A 198 -14.97 28.43 -26.22
N HIS A 199 -14.63 29.40 -25.38
CA HIS A 199 -15.45 29.80 -24.22
C HIS A 199 -16.77 30.46 -24.63
N VAL A 200 -16.78 31.28 -25.68
CA VAL A 200 -18.00 31.90 -26.21
C VAL A 200 -18.95 30.84 -26.78
N ASP A 201 -18.43 29.81 -27.43
CA ASP A 201 -19.24 28.67 -27.89
C ASP A 201 -19.85 27.91 -26.70
N LEU A 202 -19.09 27.74 -25.60
CA LEU A 202 -19.61 27.18 -24.36
C LEU A 202 -20.71 28.08 -23.74
N MET A 203 -20.50 29.40 -23.67
CA MET A 203 -21.49 30.35 -23.17
C MET A 203 -22.78 30.31 -24.01
N LYS A 204 -22.66 30.20 -25.34
CA LYS A 204 -23.81 30.03 -26.23
C LYS A 204 -24.56 28.74 -25.92
N PHE A 205 -23.84 27.63 -25.75
CA PHE A 205 -24.43 26.34 -25.40
C PHE A 205 -25.12 26.35 -24.03
N LEU A 206 -24.57 27.08 -23.05
CA LEU A 206 -25.20 27.30 -21.74
C LEU A 206 -26.51 28.09 -21.85
N VAL A 207 -26.56 29.13 -22.70
CA VAL A 207 -27.78 29.91 -22.96
C VAL A 207 -28.85 29.06 -23.63
N GLU A 208 -28.48 28.33 -24.70
CA GLU A 208 -29.36 27.40 -25.42
C GLU A 208 -29.91 26.29 -24.51
N SER A 209 -29.12 25.85 -23.54
CA SER A 209 -29.48 24.83 -22.54
C SER A 209 -30.24 25.38 -21.33
N ASN A 210 -30.73 26.62 -21.37
CA ASN A 210 -31.47 27.26 -20.29
C ASN A 210 -30.72 27.38 -18.95
N CYS A 211 -29.39 27.49 -18.96
CA CYS A 211 -28.62 27.76 -17.74
C CYS A 211 -28.81 29.22 -17.28
N GLY A 212 -29.08 29.44 -15.99
CA GLY A 212 -29.24 30.77 -15.39
C GLY A 212 -27.91 31.46 -15.08
N ASP A 213 -26.88 30.68 -14.74
CA ASP A 213 -25.55 31.19 -14.39
C ASP A 213 -24.59 31.08 -15.58
N ILE A 214 -24.33 32.21 -16.22
CA ILE A 214 -23.36 32.32 -17.31
C ILE A 214 -22.09 32.94 -16.73
N PRO A 215 -20.97 32.21 -16.69
CA PRO A 215 -19.69 32.74 -16.20
C PRO A 215 -19.09 33.74 -17.19
N SER A 216 -18.23 34.64 -16.71
CA SER A 216 -17.49 35.56 -17.59
C SER A 216 -16.38 34.81 -18.36
N LEU A 217 -15.83 35.46 -19.40
CA LEU A 217 -14.69 34.90 -20.15
C LEU A 217 -13.44 34.72 -19.27
N GLN A 218 -13.27 35.59 -18.27
CA GLN A 218 -12.18 35.52 -17.29
C GLN A 218 -12.40 34.38 -16.30
N ASP A 219 -13.64 34.14 -15.88
CA ASP A 219 -13.96 33.01 -15.00
C ASP A 219 -13.74 31.67 -15.70
N LEU A 220 -14.04 31.56 -16.99
CA LEU A 220 -13.78 30.34 -17.76
C LEU A 220 -12.29 30.10 -18.04
N LEU A 221 -11.46 31.16 -17.99
CA LEU A 221 -10.00 31.04 -18.10
C LEU A 221 -9.38 30.39 -16.86
N HIS A 222 -10.00 30.58 -15.69
CA HIS A 222 -9.56 29.94 -14.46
C HIS A 222 -9.99 28.46 -14.41
N PRO A 223 -9.06 27.51 -14.26
CA PRO A 223 -9.38 26.09 -14.29
C PRO A 223 -10.22 25.64 -13.08
N GLU A 224 -10.17 26.36 -11.96
CA GLU A 224 -10.92 26.01 -10.73
C GLU A 224 -12.42 26.34 -10.83
N SER A 225 -12.77 27.49 -11.39
CA SER A 225 -14.15 27.90 -11.69
C SER A 225 -14.77 26.99 -12.74
N ALA A 226 -14.02 26.65 -13.80
CA ALA A 226 -14.47 25.66 -14.80
C ALA A 226 -14.72 24.28 -14.16
N ARG A 227 -13.88 23.83 -13.21
CA ARG A 227 -14.12 22.59 -12.45
C ARG A 227 -15.37 22.67 -11.58
N ARG A 228 -15.56 23.76 -10.83
CA ARG A 228 -16.77 23.95 -10.00
C ARG A 228 -18.03 23.94 -10.84
N LEU A 229 -18.01 24.59 -12.00
CA LEU A 229 -19.13 24.60 -12.94
C LEU A 229 -19.43 23.19 -13.47
N ARG A 230 -18.40 22.45 -13.88
CA ARG A 230 -18.54 21.04 -14.31
C ARG A 230 -19.11 20.18 -13.20
N ASP A 231 -18.59 20.29 -11.98
CA ASP A 231 -18.99 19.45 -10.85
C ASP A 231 -20.44 19.75 -10.44
N ARG A 232 -20.88 21.02 -10.52
CA ARG A 232 -22.30 21.38 -10.36
C ARG A 232 -23.19 20.74 -11.42
N PHE A 233 -22.77 20.72 -12.69
CA PHE A 233 -23.54 20.03 -13.74
C PHE A 233 -23.56 18.51 -13.58
N ILE A 234 -22.54 17.93 -12.95
CA ILE A 234 -22.54 16.52 -12.58
C ILE A 234 -23.58 16.27 -11.48
N GLU A 235 -23.62 17.13 -10.45
CA GLU A 235 -24.61 17.06 -9.36
C GLU A 235 -26.05 17.26 -9.87
N ASP A 236 -26.25 18.16 -10.84
CA ASP A 236 -27.55 18.41 -11.49
C ASP A 236 -27.94 17.33 -12.54
N GLU A 237 -27.16 16.25 -12.68
CA GLU A 237 -27.31 15.19 -13.69
C GLU A 237 -27.27 15.66 -15.17
N ARG A 238 -26.80 16.88 -15.42
CA ARG A 238 -26.67 17.47 -16.78
C ARG A 238 -25.34 17.11 -17.42
N LEU A 239 -25.10 15.82 -17.62
CA LEU A 239 -23.81 15.25 -18.03
C LEU A 239 -23.30 15.74 -19.41
N SER A 240 -24.20 16.12 -20.32
CA SER A 240 -23.84 16.71 -21.62
C SER A 240 -23.20 18.09 -21.47
N LEU A 241 -23.72 18.92 -20.56
CA LEU A 241 -23.15 20.23 -20.24
C LEU A 241 -21.80 20.08 -19.53
N ALA A 242 -21.70 19.15 -18.58
CA ALA A 242 -20.43 18.84 -17.93
C ALA A 242 -19.35 18.39 -18.92
N MET A 243 -19.72 17.60 -19.95
CA MET A 243 -18.79 17.19 -21.00
C MET A 243 -18.30 18.37 -21.84
N GLU A 244 -19.19 19.27 -22.24
CA GLU A 244 -18.84 20.45 -23.03
C GLU A 244 -17.94 21.43 -22.25
N VAL A 245 -18.19 21.62 -20.95
CA VAL A 245 -17.28 22.38 -20.07
C VAL A 245 -15.90 21.72 -20.02
N SER A 246 -15.85 20.39 -19.90
CA SER A 246 -14.58 19.66 -19.88
C SER A 246 -13.79 19.80 -21.19
N THR A 247 -14.44 19.67 -22.35
CA THR A 247 -13.77 19.73 -23.66
C THR A 247 -13.32 21.14 -24.02
N LYS A 248 -14.14 22.16 -23.73
CA LYS A 248 -13.86 23.55 -24.09
C LYS A 248 -12.90 24.27 -23.13
N CYS A 249 -12.88 23.89 -21.85
CA CYS A 249 -11.95 24.46 -20.86
C CYS A 249 -10.70 23.58 -20.64
N GLY A 250 -10.49 22.53 -21.45
CA GLY A 250 -9.31 21.67 -21.36
C GLY A 250 -9.20 20.86 -20.06
N LEU A 251 -10.33 20.55 -19.42
CA LEU A 251 -10.37 19.71 -18.21
C LEU A 251 -10.45 18.23 -18.58
N ASP A 252 -9.87 17.36 -17.75
CA ASP A 252 -9.99 15.93 -17.92
C ASP A 252 -11.46 15.47 -17.88
N PRO A 253 -11.97 14.80 -18.95
CA PRO A 253 -13.35 14.34 -19.02
C PRO A 253 -13.62 13.06 -18.22
N SER A 254 -12.58 12.43 -17.64
CA SER A 254 -12.72 11.14 -16.93
C SER A 254 -13.78 11.16 -15.82
N GLY A 255 -13.87 12.25 -15.06
CA GLY A 255 -14.86 12.44 -13.99
C GLY A 255 -16.31 12.47 -14.51
N VAL A 256 -16.53 13.08 -15.67
CA VAL A 256 -17.86 13.14 -16.31
C VAL A 256 -18.27 11.76 -16.84
N TRP A 257 -17.34 11.03 -17.46
CA TRP A 257 -17.57 9.66 -17.92
C TRP A 257 -17.90 8.70 -16.77
N ALA A 258 -17.23 8.86 -15.62
CA ALA A 258 -17.52 8.07 -14.42
C ALA A 258 -18.93 8.35 -13.89
N ALA A 259 -19.31 9.63 -13.72
CA ALA A 259 -20.66 10.01 -13.30
C ALA A 259 -21.75 9.49 -14.27
N ALA A 260 -21.49 9.60 -15.58
CA ALA A 260 -22.38 9.06 -16.60
C ALA A 260 -22.49 7.53 -16.56
N GLY A 261 -21.40 6.83 -16.25
CA GLY A 261 -21.39 5.39 -16.01
C GLY A 261 -22.28 4.99 -14.83
N PHE A 262 -22.19 5.71 -13.71
CA PHE A 262 -23.01 5.48 -12.52
C PHE A 262 -24.50 5.77 -12.74
N ALA A 263 -24.83 6.84 -13.45
CA ALA A 263 -26.22 7.13 -13.85
C ALA A 263 -26.78 5.99 -14.71
N SER A 264 -25.98 5.46 -15.64
CA SER A 264 -26.38 4.33 -16.50
C SER A 264 -26.59 3.02 -15.71
N LEU A 265 -25.74 2.75 -14.70
CA LEU A 265 -25.92 1.62 -13.79
C LEU A 265 -27.21 1.74 -12.97
N SER A 266 -27.52 2.94 -12.49
CA SER A 266 -28.73 3.21 -11.70
C SER A 266 -30.00 3.01 -12.53
N CYS A 267 -29.94 3.32 -13.83
CA CYS A 267 -31.02 3.05 -14.80
C CYS A 267 -31.08 1.59 -15.28
N GLY A 268 -30.15 0.72 -14.87
CA GLY A 268 -30.11 -0.70 -15.27
C GLY A 268 -29.57 -0.97 -16.68
N ASP A 269 -29.00 0.03 -17.36
CA ASP A 269 -28.37 -0.11 -18.67
C ASP A 269 -26.87 -0.44 -18.52
N PHE A 270 -26.60 -1.74 -18.37
CA PHE A 270 -25.24 -2.25 -18.18
C PHE A 270 -24.36 -2.09 -19.43
N ALA A 271 -24.92 -2.16 -20.64
CA ALA A 271 -24.13 -2.04 -21.86
C ALA A 271 -23.57 -0.62 -22.01
N ALA A 272 -24.44 0.38 -21.82
CA ALA A 272 -24.01 1.77 -21.87
C ALA A 272 -23.11 2.15 -20.69
N ALA A 273 -23.27 1.53 -19.51
CA ALA A 273 -22.35 1.71 -18.39
C ALA A 273 -20.94 1.19 -18.71
N ARG A 274 -20.81 -0.01 -19.29
CA ARG A 274 -19.51 -0.60 -19.66
C ARG A 274 -18.74 0.27 -20.66
N GLU A 275 -19.42 0.79 -21.68
CA GLU A 275 -18.77 1.68 -22.66
C GLU A 275 -18.23 2.95 -21.98
N LYS A 276 -19.04 3.58 -21.12
CA LYS A 276 -18.66 4.80 -20.40
C LYS A 276 -17.49 4.53 -19.43
N PHE A 277 -17.53 3.42 -18.68
CA PHE A 277 -16.42 3.04 -17.80
C PHE A 277 -15.15 2.66 -18.55
N ALA A 278 -15.25 2.09 -19.75
CA ALA A 278 -14.07 1.81 -20.58
C ALA A 278 -13.33 3.07 -21.04
N ARG A 279 -14.01 4.21 -21.12
CA ARG A 279 -13.42 5.50 -21.47
C ARG A 279 -12.70 6.18 -20.29
N CYS A 280 -13.06 5.85 -19.04
CA CYS A 280 -12.43 6.44 -17.85
C CYS A 280 -11.48 5.49 -17.10
N ILE A 281 -11.72 4.17 -17.11
CA ILE A 281 -10.92 3.18 -16.38
C ILE A 281 -9.91 2.53 -17.33
N LYS A 282 -8.62 2.75 -17.08
CA LYS A 282 -7.53 2.03 -17.74
C LYS A 282 -7.37 0.64 -17.11
N LYS A 283 -7.04 -0.38 -17.92
CA LYS A 283 -6.78 -1.74 -17.41
C LYS A 283 -5.57 -1.72 -16.48
N VAL A 284 -5.70 -2.32 -15.29
CA VAL A 284 -4.66 -2.34 -14.23
C VAL A 284 -3.32 -2.94 -14.67
N LEU A 285 -3.28 -3.68 -15.78
CA LEU A 285 -2.04 -4.17 -16.39
C LEU A 285 -1.02 -3.05 -16.66
N ASP A 286 -1.45 -1.81 -16.93
CA ASP A 286 -0.54 -0.69 -17.21
C ASP A 286 -0.05 0.03 -15.94
N ILE A 287 -0.74 -0.10 -14.81
CA ILE A 287 -0.37 0.58 -13.55
C ILE A 287 0.77 -0.17 -12.84
N ILE A 288 0.85 -1.50 -13.02
CA ILE A 288 1.90 -2.33 -12.41
C ILE A 288 3.29 -2.04 -13.03
N GLN A 289 3.34 -1.41 -14.22
CA GLN A 289 4.61 -1.08 -14.89
C GLN A 289 5.19 0.30 -14.53
N THR A 290 4.48 1.14 -13.76
CA THR A 290 4.89 2.55 -13.54
C THR A 290 4.89 3.01 -12.09
N SER A 291 5.10 2.14 -11.11
CA SER A 291 5.59 2.58 -9.79
C SER A 291 6.07 1.40 -8.93
N PRO A 292 7.27 1.51 -8.31
CA PRO A 292 7.64 0.60 -7.25
C PRO A 292 6.94 1.05 -5.95
N LEU A 293 6.47 0.06 -5.17
CA LEU A 293 6.31 0.14 -3.71
C LEU A 293 5.15 1.02 -3.16
N ILE A 294 4.15 0.37 -2.54
CA ILE A 294 3.85 0.42 -1.08
C ILE A 294 2.34 0.21 -0.75
N SER A 295 2.11 -0.83 0.06
CA SER A 295 1.01 -1.08 1.00
C SER A 295 -0.35 -0.39 0.80
N PHE A 296 -1.35 -1.13 0.30
CA PHE A 296 -2.76 -0.82 0.52
C PHE A 296 -3.51 -1.97 1.20
N THR A 297 -2.88 -2.61 2.19
CA THR A 297 -3.52 -3.56 3.11
C THR A 297 -3.72 -2.99 4.52
N GLN A 298 -3.50 -1.68 4.73
CA GLN A 298 -3.51 -1.10 6.08
C GLN A 298 -3.97 0.36 6.15
N VAL A 299 -5.06 0.74 5.48
CA VAL A 299 -5.82 1.94 5.89
C VAL A 299 -6.94 1.48 6.80
N THR A 300 -6.60 1.52 8.09
CA THR A 300 -7.52 1.41 9.21
C THR A 300 -8.67 2.39 9.07
N VAL A 301 -9.86 1.91 9.45
CA VAL A 301 -11.03 2.70 9.79
C VAL A 301 -10.61 3.72 10.86
N THR A 302 -10.38 4.97 10.47
CA THR A 302 -10.45 6.13 11.36
C THR A 302 -11.14 7.29 10.61
N PRO A 303 -12.24 7.85 11.16
CA PRO A 303 -12.90 9.01 10.60
C PRO A 303 -12.14 10.25 11.06
N TRP A 304 -11.38 10.88 10.17
CA TRP A 304 -10.85 12.21 10.42
C TRP A 304 -11.47 13.21 9.45
N LEU A 305 -12.24 14.10 10.07
CA LEU A 305 -12.65 15.40 9.56
C LEU A 305 -11.43 16.19 9.07
N ILE A 306 -11.69 17.09 8.11
CA ILE A 306 -10.83 18.08 7.45
C ILE A 306 -10.33 17.62 6.06
N PRO A 307 -10.83 18.22 4.96
CA PRO A 307 -10.35 17.91 3.62
C PRO A 307 -9.01 18.63 3.34
N PRO A 308 -7.94 17.93 2.92
CA PRO A 308 -6.83 18.59 2.24
C PRO A 308 -7.22 18.86 0.78
N GLN A 309 -6.72 19.97 0.26
CA GLN A 309 -6.98 20.56 -1.07
C GLN A 309 -7.07 19.55 -2.24
N PRO A 310 -7.98 19.78 -3.21
CA PRO A 310 -8.26 18.83 -4.29
C PRO A 310 -7.23 18.96 -5.42
N THR A 311 -6.23 18.09 -5.42
CA THR A 311 -5.42 17.79 -6.63
C THR A 311 -6.00 16.57 -7.35
N TYR A 312 -5.65 16.39 -8.63
CA TYR A 312 -6.11 15.33 -9.55
C TYR A 312 -6.17 13.91 -8.95
N ASN A 313 -5.36 13.63 -7.94
CA ASN A 313 -5.32 12.34 -7.24
C ASN A 313 -6.54 12.11 -6.32
N TRP A 314 -7.21 13.16 -5.85
CA TRP A 314 -8.37 13.05 -4.95
C TRP A 314 -9.60 12.56 -5.69
N LEU A 315 -9.88 13.02 -6.92
CA LEU A 315 -11.03 12.55 -7.70
C LEU A 315 -10.84 11.09 -8.15
N PHE A 316 -9.62 10.69 -8.51
CA PHE A 316 -9.32 9.30 -8.86
C PHE A 316 -9.37 8.38 -7.62
N MET A 317 -8.81 8.81 -6.48
CA MET A 317 -8.94 8.09 -5.21
C MET A 317 -10.38 8.10 -4.68
N TRP A 318 -11.16 9.15 -4.93
CA TRP A 318 -12.56 9.26 -4.53
C TRP A 318 -13.45 8.44 -5.45
N ILE A 319 -13.19 8.36 -6.76
CA ILE A 319 -13.87 7.45 -7.70
C ILE A 319 -13.46 6.00 -7.43
N CYS A 320 -12.20 5.68 -7.13
CA CYS A 320 -11.81 4.34 -6.71
C CYS A 320 -12.38 3.99 -5.33
N TYR A 321 -12.40 4.93 -4.40
CA TYR A 321 -13.01 4.78 -3.09
C TYR A 321 -14.52 4.63 -3.21
N TYR A 322 -15.23 5.40 -4.05
CA TYR A 322 -16.68 5.29 -4.28
C TYR A 322 -17.06 4.16 -5.24
N PHE A 323 -16.19 3.71 -6.15
CA PHE A 323 -16.42 2.50 -6.95
C PHE A 323 -16.25 1.28 -6.05
N LEU A 324 -15.24 1.28 -5.20
CA LEU A 324 -15.08 0.28 -4.14
C LEU A 324 -16.19 0.43 -3.09
N LEU A 325 -16.62 1.64 -2.72
CA LEU A 325 -17.69 1.94 -1.76
C LEU A 325 -19.06 1.70 -2.37
N ALA A 326 -19.28 1.80 -3.67
CA ALA A 326 -20.53 1.48 -4.37
C ALA A 326 -20.67 -0.03 -4.54
N VAL A 327 -19.55 -0.70 -4.86
CA VAL A 327 -19.41 -2.16 -4.77
C VAL A 327 -19.52 -2.63 -3.31
N LEU A 328 -19.07 -1.83 -2.34
CA LEU A 328 -19.27 -2.07 -0.91
C LEU A 328 -20.65 -1.61 -0.42
N LEU A 329 -21.37 -0.67 -1.06
CA LEU A 329 -22.69 -0.13 -0.65
C LEU A 329 -23.81 -1.14 -0.91
N CYS A 330 -23.47 -2.30 -1.49
CA CYS A 330 -24.06 -3.58 -1.06
C CYS A 330 -23.75 -3.93 0.41
N GLN A 331 -23.60 -2.93 1.30
CA GLN A 331 -23.24 -3.04 2.72
C GLN A 331 -24.49 -3.13 3.60
N THR A 332 -25.68 -2.96 3.03
CA THR A 332 -26.95 -3.17 3.75
C THR A 332 -27.46 -4.60 3.64
N VAL A 333 -26.69 -5.50 3.06
CA VAL A 333 -27.12 -6.89 2.95
C VAL A 333 -26.27 -7.79 3.83
N SER A 334 -26.96 -8.33 4.84
CA SER A 334 -26.49 -9.28 5.84
C SER A 334 -25.60 -10.37 5.24
N PRO A 335 -24.63 -10.90 6.01
CA PRO A 335 -23.88 -12.08 5.60
C PRO A 335 -24.86 -13.23 5.31
N GLY A 336 -25.08 -13.55 4.04
CA GLY A 336 -26.03 -14.58 3.60
C GLY A 336 -26.98 -14.20 2.46
N SER A 337 -26.98 -12.95 1.99
CA SER A 337 -27.83 -12.55 0.86
C SER A 337 -27.15 -12.80 -0.48
N PHE A 338 -27.82 -13.58 -1.32
CA PHE A 338 -27.45 -13.76 -2.73
C PHE A 338 -27.72 -12.44 -3.48
N LEU A 339 -26.70 -11.93 -4.18
CA LEU A 339 -26.92 -10.90 -5.20
C LEU A 339 -27.78 -11.50 -6.32
N ASP A 340 -28.68 -10.71 -6.91
CA ASP A 340 -29.36 -11.10 -8.15
C ASP A 340 -28.34 -11.54 -9.21
N SER A 341 -28.63 -12.63 -9.93
CA SER A 341 -27.70 -13.24 -10.92
C SER A 341 -27.10 -12.21 -11.88
N ARG A 342 -27.90 -11.24 -12.35
CA ARG A 342 -27.44 -10.19 -13.27
C ARG A 342 -26.46 -9.20 -12.63
N ARG A 343 -26.67 -8.84 -11.36
CA ARG A 343 -25.75 -7.93 -10.63
C ARG A 343 -24.46 -8.65 -10.28
N PHE A 344 -24.55 -9.95 -9.95
CA PHE A 344 -23.38 -10.78 -9.71
C PHE A 344 -22.48 -10.86 -10.95
N ASP A 345 -23.06 -11.14 -12.12
CA ASP A 345 -22.34 -11.21 -13.39
C ASP A 345 -21.70 -9.86 -13.77
N GLU A 346 -22.39 -8.75 -13.48
CA GLU A 346 -21.87 -7.40 -13.75
C GLU A 346 -20.68 -7.04 -12.84
N CYS A 347 -20.78 -7.33 -11.54
CA CYS A 347 -19.65 -7.16 -10.61
C CYS A 347 -18.45 -8.00 -11.06
N LEU A 348 -18.69 -9.23 -11.52
CA LEU A 348 -17.65 -10.14 -12.01
C LEU A 348 -17.01 -9.61 -13.31
N TYR A 349 -17.79 -9.01 -14.22
CA TYR A 349 -17.26 -8.34 -15.41
C TYR A 349 -16.28 -7.24 -15.03
N TYR A 350 -16.68 -6.30 -14.16
CA TYR A 350 -15.78 -5.21 -13.75
C TYR A 350 -14.57 -5.69 -12.95
N LEU A 351 -14.75 -6.66 -12.06
CA LEU A 351 -13.64 -7.24 -11.29
C LEU A 351 -12.67 -8.02 -12.18
N SER A 352 -13.13 -8.70 -13.23
CA SER A 352 -12.26 -9.41 -14.16
C SER A 352 -11.59 -8.49 -15.19
N ALA A 353 -12.24 -7.39 -15.57
CA ALA A 353 -11.73 -6.43 -16.54
C ALA A 353 -10.75 -5.41 -15.93
N TYR A 354 -10.99 -4.99 -14.67
CA TYR A 354 -10.25 -3.90 -14.02
C TYR A 354 -9.71 -4.25 -12.63
N GLY A 355 -10.17 -5.32 -12.00
CA GLY A 355 -9.76 -5.69 -10.64
C GLY A 355 -8.45 -6.48 -10.58
N SER A 356 -7.86 -6.52 -9.38
CA SER A 356 -6.76 -7.45 -9.08
C SER A 356 -7.31 -8.86 -8.84
N SER A 357 -6.49 -9.89 -9.08
CA SER A 357 -6.87 -11.29 -8.80
C SER A 357 -7.27 -11.51 -7.34
N SER A 358 -6.71 -10.73 -6.41
CA SER A 358 -7.10 -10.71 -4.99
C SER A 358 -8.55 -10.26 -4.81
N ALA A 359 -8.97 -9.19 -5.47
CA ALA A 359 -10.33 -8.68 -5.38
C ALA A 359 -11.37 -9.67 -5.89
N VAL A 360 -11.09 -10.35 -7.01
CA VAL A 360 -11.96 -11.38 -7.60
C VAL A 360 -12.15 -12.56 -6.64
N VAL A 361 -11.06 -13.13 -6.12
CA VAL A 361 -11.11 -14.26 -5.17
C VAL A 361 -11.86 -13.87 -3.90
N SER A 362 -11.62 -12.67 -3.41
CA SER A 362 -12.26 -12.12 -2.23
C SER A 362 -13.76 -11.93 -2.39
N PHE A 363 -14.19 -11.52 -3.58
CA PHE A 363 -15.60 -11.38 -3.94
C PHE A 363 -16.30 -12.75 -3.94
N TYR A 364 -15.72 -13.76 -4.59
CA TYR A 364 -16.28 -15.12 -4.58
C TYR A 364 -16.43 -15.68 -3.16
N VAL A 365 -15.43 -15.50 -2.30
CA VAL A 365 -15.47 -15.94 -0.90
C VAL A 365 -16.56 -15.20 -0.11
N ARG A 366 -16.74 -13.89 -0.35
CA ARG A 366 -17.76 -13.09 0.33
C ARG A 366 -19.16 -13.63 0.05
N HIS A 367 -19.43 -14.02 -1.20
CA HIS A 367 -20.71 -14.55 -1.67
C HIS A 367 -20.85 -16.08 -1.53
N GLY A 368 -19.91 -16.76 -0.86
CA GLY A 368 -20.01 -18.20 -0.58
C GLY A 368 -19.62 -19.13 -1.75
N HIS A 369 -19.16 -18.57 -2.88
CA HIS A 369 -18.75 -19.34 -4.06
C HIS A 369 -17.28 -19.80 -3.99
N VAL A 370 -16.94 -20.58 -2.97
CA VAL A 370 -15.56 -21.07 -2.75
C VAL A 370 -15.04 -21.91 -3.93
N LYS A 371 -15.90 -22.71 -4.57
CA LYS A 371 -15.55 -23.51 -5.76
C LYS A 371 -15.03 -22.66 -6.92
N LEU A 372 -15.72 -21.55 -7.21
CA LEU A 372 -15.33 -20.63 -8.28
C LEU A 372 -14.02 -19.91 -7.94
N ALA A 373 -13.83 -19.55 -6.66
CA ALA A 373 -12.59 -18.97 -6.17
C ALA A 373 -11.40 -19.91 -6.39
N CYS A 374 -11.53 -21.19 -6.02
CA CYS A 374 -10.48 -22.19 -6.20
C CYS A 374 -10.15 -22.40 -7.68
N ARG A 375 -11.18 -22.54 -8.54
CA ARG A 375 -10.99 -22.69 -9.98
C ARG A 375 -10.29 -21.49 -10.60
N TYR A 376 -10.68 -20.27 -10.22
CA TYR A 376 -10.04 -19.05 -10.72
C TYR A 376 -8.55 -18.98 -10.38
N ILE A 377 -8.17 -19.38 -9.15
CA ILE A 377 -6.76 -19.40 -8.72
C ILE A 377 -5.92 -20.35 -9.58
N LEU A 378 -6.45 -21.54 -9.88
CA LEU A 378 -5.77 -22.54 -10.71
C LEU A 378 -5.72 -22.11 -12.19
N ASP A 379 -6.84 -21.69 -12.76
CA ASP A 379 -6.96 -21.31 -14.17
C ASP A 379 -6.08 -20.09 -14.51
N LYS A 380 -6.00 -19.11 -13.61
CA LYS A 380 -5.18 -17.89 -13.78
C LYS A 380 -3.79 -17.99 -13.16
N LYS A 381 -3.43 -19.12 -12.54
CA LYS A 381 -2.16 -19.33 -11.82
C LYS A 381 -1.79 -18.13 -10.93
N CYS A 382 -2.72 -17.75 -10.06
CA CYS A 382 -2.54 -16.59 -9.17
C CYS A 382 -1.32 -16.76 -8.25
N SER A 383 -0.78 -15.68 -7.70
CA SER A 383 0.34 -15.76 -6.74
C SER A 383 -0.10 -16.45 -5.44
N ALA A 384 0.86 -17.05 -4.74
CA ALA A 384 0.57 -17.76 -3.51
C ALA A 384 0.08 -16.85 -2.36
N GLU A 385 0.45 -15.56 -2.40
CA GLU A 385 -0.01 -14.55 -1.44
C GLU A 385 -1.52 -14.28 -1.59
N VAL A 386 -2.04 -14.24 -2.83
CA VAL A 386 -3.48 -14.09 -3.08
C VAL A 386 -4.24 -15.25 -2.44
N PHE A 387 -3.76 -16.48 -2.59
CA PHE A 387 -4.37 -17.65 -1.95
C PHE A 387 -4.38 -17.52 -0.42
N VAL A 388 -3.27 -17.13 0.20
CA VAL A 388 -3.17 -17.04 1.66
C VAL A 388 -4.07 -15.93 2.21
N GLU A 389 -3.95 -14.71 1.70
CA GLU A 389 -4.66 -13.57 2.27
C GLU A 389 -6.14 -13.51 1.85
N SER A 390 -6.42 -13.79 0.58
CA SER A 390 -7.76 -13.56 0.00
C SER A 390 -8.70 -14.75 0.18
N LEU A 391 -8.16 -15.97 0.21
CA LEU A 391 -8.95 -17.20 0.37
C LEU A 391 -8.80 -17.78 1.78
N LEU A 392 -7.60 -18.20 2.18
CA LEU A 392 -7.37 -18.94 3.41
C LEU A 392 -7.73 -18.10 4.65
N MET A 393 -7.10 -16.93 4.83
CA MET A 393 -7.30 -16.11 6.03
C MET A 393 -8.75 -15.59 6.16
N ARG A 394 -9.43 -15.28 5.05
CA ARG A 394 -10.85 -14.89 5.08
C ARG A 394 -11.79 -16.04 5.46
N LEU A 395 -11.49 -17.26 5.02
CA LEU A 395 -12.31 -18.42 5.36
C LEU A 395 -12.06 -18.86 6.80
N VAL A 396 -10.83 -18.72 7.29
CA VAL A 396 -10.46 -18.95 8.69
C VAL A 396 -11.20 -17.97 9.60
N SER A 397 -11.24 -16.67 9.28
CA SER A 397 -11.98 -15.69 10.10
C SER A 397 -13.49 -15.91 10.12
N ARG A 398 -14.04 -16.62 9.11
CA ARG A 398 -15.44 -17.04 9.03
C ARG A 398 -15.69 -18.45 9.61
N GLY A 399 -14.67 -19.14 10.10
CA GLY A 399 -14.78 -20.51 10.62
C GLY A 399 -15.10 -21.57 9.56
N SER A 400 -14.98 -21.26 8.26
CA SER A 400 -15.37 -22.14 7.15
C SER A 400 -14.20 -22.95 6.56
N LEU A 401 -13.22 -23.34 7.39
CA LEU A 401 -12.03 -24.08 6.94
C LEU A 401 -12.37 -25.49 6.42
N SER A 402 -13.37 -26.15 6.99
CA SER A 402 -13.84 -27.47 6.55
C SER A 402 -14.35 -27.42 5.10
N VAL A 403 -15.12 -26.39 4.76
CA VAL A 403 -15.60 -26.15 3.39
C VAL A 403 -14.44 -25.96 2.43
N LEU A 404 -13.40 -25.23 2.83
CA LEU A 404 -12.19 -25.07 2.01
C LEU A 404 -11.54 -26.43 1.74
N LYS A 405 -11.30 -27.22 2.79
CA LYS A 405 -10.67 -28.56 2.66
C LYS A 405 -11.44 -29.46 1.70
N SER A 406 -12.76 -29.57 1.86
CA SER A 406 -13.60 -30.36 0.95
C SER A 406 -13.58 -29.83 -0.49
N GLN A 407 -13.58 -28.51 -0.69
CA GLN A 407 -13.50 -27.95 -2.05
C GLN A 407 -12.13 -28.14 -2.70
N LEU A 408 -11.04 -28.13 -1.93
CA LEU A 408 -9.70 -28.42 -2.43
C LEU A 408 -9.60 -29.87 -2.90
N GLU A 409 -10.09 -30.84 -2.10
CA GLU A 409 -10.15 -32.26 -2.46
C GLU A 409 -11.03 -32.52 -3.69
N LEU A 410 -12.18 -31.83 -3.79
CA LEU A 410 -13.07 -31.94 -4.96
C LEU A 410 -12.45 -31.36 -6.23
N THR A 411 -11.58 -30.35 -6.12
CA THR A 411 -10.93 -29.71 -7.27
C THR A 411 -9.71 -30.50 -7.74
N ASP A 412 -8.91 -31.01 -6.80
CA ASP A 412 -7.77 -31.89 -7.08
C ASP A 412 -7.63 -32.93 -5.96
N PRO A 413 -8.08 -34.18 -6.21
CA PRO A 413 -7.98 -35.28 -5.25
C PRO A 413 -6.55 -35.64 -4.84
N THR A 414 -5.56 -35.31 -5.68
CA THR A 414 -4.14 -35.60 -5.42
C THR A 414 -3.44 -34.47 -4.65
N LEU A 415 -4.09 -33.31 -4.52
CA LEU A 415 -3.57 -32.07 -3.93
C LEU A 415 -2.26 -31.53 -4.55
N HIS A 416 -1.76 -32.13 -5.64
CA HIS A 416 -0.47 -31.79 -6.23
C HIS A 416 -0.45 -30.35 -6.78
N SER A 417 -1.55 -29.91 -7.40
CA SER A 417 -1.70 -28.53 -7.90
C SER A 417 -1.68 -27.48 -6.79
N TRP A 418 -2.04 -27.88 -5.57
CA TRP A 418 -2.12 -27.00 -4.41
C TRP A 418 -0.82 -26.91 -3.62
N VAL A 419 0.15 -27.81 -3.82
CA VAL A 419 1.40 -27.87 -3.04
C VAL A 419 2.13 -26.52 -2.94
N PRO A 420 2.30 -25.71 -4.01
CA PRO A 420 2.97 -24.41 -3.92
C PRO A 420 2.21 -23.42 -3.02
N TYR A 421 0.88 -23.40 -3.15
CA TYR A 421 -0.02 -22.53 -2.39
C TYR A 421 -0.06 -22.92 -0.91
N MET A 422 -0.18 -24.22 -0.63
CA MET A 422 -0.23 -24.72 0.73
C MET A 422 1.12 -24.60 1.44
N THR A 423 2.23 -24.80 0.74
CA THR A 423 3.56 -24.57 1.31
C THR A 423 3.78 -23.09 1.64
N ALA A 424 3.30 -22.16 0.80
CA ALA A 424 3.31 -20.74 1.12
C ALA A 424 2.41 -20.40 2.32
N ALA A 425 1.22 -20.99 2.40
CA ALA A 425 0.33 -20.87 3.55
C ALA A 425 1.00 -21.35 4.85
N CYS A 426 1.60 -22.54 4.85
CA CYS A 426 2.35 -23.06 5.99
C CYS A 426 3.47 -22.11 6.43
N ARG A 427 4.23 -21.53 5.49
CA ARG A 427 5.28 -20.52 5.81
C ARG A 427 4.68 -19.25 6.44
N TYR A 428 3.56 -18.76 5.91
CA TYR A 428 2.88 -17.58 6.45
C TYR A 428 2.36 -17.82 7.86
N LEU A 429 1.68 -18.94 8.09
CA LEU A 429 1.14 -19.33 9.40
C LEU A 429 2.25 -19.54 10.43
N HIS A 430 3.36 -20.15 10.01
CA HIS A 430 4.55 -20.30 10.84
C HIS A 430 5.13 -18.94 11.27
N LYS A 431 5.23 -17.96 10.35
CA LYS A 431 5.71 -16.61 10.64
C LYS A 431 4.78 -15.83 11.58
N LYS A 432 3.47 -16.05 11.47
CA LYS A 432 2.45 -15.39 12.33
C LYS A 432 2.22 -16.08 13.68
N GLY A 433 2.70 -17.31 13.87
CA GLY A 433 2.55 -18.06 15.12
C GLY A 433 1.21 -18.78 15.28
N TYR A 434 0.42 -18.95 14.22
CA TYR A 434 -0.86 -19.67 14.27
C TYR A 434 -0.64 -21.20 14.21
N LEU A 435 -0.13 -21.78 15.30
CA LEU A 435 0.34 -23.17 15.34
C LEU A 435 -0.79 -24.20 15.16
N ASN A 436 -2.00 -23.97 15.70
CA ASN A 436 -3.14 -24.90 15.55
C ASN A 436 -3.59 -25.02 14.10
N LEU A 437 -3.75 -23.87 13.42
CA LEU A 437 -4.13 -23.84 12.01
C LEU A 437 -3.02 -24.41 11.12
N LEU A 438 -1.76 -24.18 11.47
CA LEU A 438 -0.61 -24.77 10.79
C LEU A 438 -0.63 -26.29 10.89
N TYR A 439 -0.86 -26.84 12.08
CA TYR A 439 -0.97 -28.28 12.30
C TYR A 439 -2.14 -28.89 11.50
N ASP A 440 -3.32 -28.27 11.54
CA ASP A 440 -4.50 -28.73 10.80
C ASP A 440 -4.30 -28.71 9.29
N LEU A 441 -3.50 -27.77 8.76
CA LEU A 441 -3.18 -27.70 7.34
C LEU A 441 -2.11 -28.71 6.94
N GLN A 442 -1.09 -28.93 7.78
CA GLN A 442 -0.05 -29.93 7.56
C GLN A 442 -0.62 -31.35 7.52
N LEU A 443 -1.57 -31.68 8.42
CA LEU A 443 -2.29 -32.96 8.39
C LEU A 443 -3.10 -33.13 7.10
N PHE A 444 -3.77 -32.07 6.66
CA PHE A 444 -4.54 -32.09 5.41
C PHE A 444 -3.66 -32.33 4.19
N MET A 445 -2.46 -31.74 4.15
CA MET A 445 -1.45 -32.00 3.12
C MET A 445 -0.80 -33.38 3.20
N ARG A 446 -1.07 -34.17 4.25
CA ARG A 446 -0.32 -35.39 4.59
C ARG A 446 1.19 -35.14 4.80
N ASP A 447 1.56 -33.92 5.18
CA ASP A 447 2.94 -33.56 5.53
C ASP A 447 3.20 -33.89 7.01
N TYR A 448 3.21 -35.19 7.31
CA TYR A 448 3.32 -35.70 8.68
C TYR A 448 4.63 -35.30 9.37
N PHE A 449 5.71 -35.06 8.62
CA PHE A 449 7.00 -34.66 9.20
C PHE A 449 6.94 -33.24 9.72
N ARG A 450 6.40 -32.29 8.93
CA ARG A 450 6.19 -30.92 9.40
C ARG A 450 5.14 -30.85 10.51
N ALA A 451 4.11 -31.70 10.45
CA ALA A 451 3.15 -31.85 11.55
C ALA A 451 3.82 -32.30 12.85
N ALA A 452 4.74 -33.28 12.78
CA ALA A 452 5.52 -33.73 13.93
C ALA A 452 6.41 -32.62 14.51
N GLN A 453 7.04 -31.81 13.66
CA GLN A 453 7.80 -30.64 14.10
C GLN A 453 6.91 -29.59 14.80
N THR A 454 5.70 -29.33 14.28
CA THR A 454 4.74 -28.44 14.96
C THR A 454 4.30 -29.00 16.32
N CYS A 455 4.12 -30.31 16.44
CA CYS A 455 3.86 -30.97 17.72
C CYS A 455 5.00 -30.80 18.75
N ILE A 456 6.26 -30.88 18.31
CA ILE A 456 7.41 -30.58 19.18
C ILE A 456 7.36 -29.12 19.65
N ARG A 457 6.96 -28.18 18.78
CA ARG A 457 6.80 -26.77 19.18
C ARG A 457 5.67 -26.55 20.18
N PHE A 458 4.55 -27.28 20.07
CA PHE A 458 3.49 -27.25 21.10
C PHE A 458 3.99 -27.71 22.46
N TYR A 459 4.89 -28.68 22.47
CA TYR A 459 5.53 -29.15 23.70
C TYR A 459 6.45 -28.07 24.31
N GLU A 460 7.28 -27.40 23.51
CA GLU A 460 8.23 -26.38 23.98
C GLU A 460 7.60 -25.01 24.31
N SER A 461 6.44 -24.68 23.72
CA SER A 461 5.90 -23.32 23.79
C SER A 461 5.43 -22.92 25.18
N GLY A 462 6.18 -22.04 25.85
CA GLY A 462 5.74 -21.38 27.10
C GLY A 462 5.75 -22.28 28.34
N ALA A 463 6.58 -23.32 28.38
CA ALA A 463 6.74 -24.15 29.57
C ALA A 463 7.78 -23.55 30.53
N THR A 464 7.41 -23.42 31.81
CA THR A 464 8.29 -22.88 32.87
C THR A 464 8.79 -23.95 33.84
N SER A 465 8.17 -25.14 33.85
CA SER A 465 8.65 -26.30 34.63
C SER A 465 8.55 -27.63 33.87
N TYR A 466 9.34 -28.63 34.28
CA TYR A 466 9.23 -30.01 33.75
C TYR A 466 7.91 -30.70 34.14
N VAL A 467 7.21 -30.23 35.18
CA VAL A 467 5.86 -30.71 35.54
C VAL A 467 4.84 -30.28 34.49
N GLU A 468 4.94 -29.04 34.01
CA GLU A 468 4.11 -28.54 32.92
C GLU A 468 4.43 -29.25 31.60
N LEU A 469 5.71 -29.51 31.31
CA LEU A 469 6.11 -30.32 30.16
C LEU A 469 5.54 -31.75 30.23
N HIS A 470 5.44 -32.35 31.42
CA HIS A 470 4.84 -33.67 31.59
C HIS A 470 3.36 -33.70 31.16
N SER A 471 2.58 -32.67 31.53
CA SER A 471 1.16 -32.57 31.11
C SER A 471 0.98 -32.48 29.59
N ARG A 472 2.03 -32.04 28.88
CA ARG A 472 2.05 -31.84 27.42
C ARG A 472 2.68 -33.01 26.65
N LEU A 473 3.02 -34.11 27.31
CA LEU A 473 3.60 -35.31 26.68
C LEU A 473 2.72 -35.90 25.57
N GLU A 474 1.41 -35.66 25.60
CA GLU A 474 0.51 -36.08 24.53
C GLU A 474 0.92 -35.51 23.16
N HIS A 475 1.45 -34.29 23.11
CA HIS A 475 1.94 -33.68 21.87
C HIS A 475 3.17 -34.41 21.32
N LEU A 476 4.10 -34.85 22.17
CA LEU A 476 5.24 -35.66 21.73
C LEU A 476 4.80 -37.04 21.25
N ASN A 477 3.84 -37.67 21.93
CA ASN A 477 3.26 -38.93 21.46
C ASN A 477 2.58 -38.79 20.09
N LYS A 478 1.88 -37.66 19.84
CA LYS A 478 1.34 -37.34 18.52
C LYS A 478 2.45 -37.18 17.48
N ALA A 479 3.56 -36.52 17.83
CA ALA A 479 4.73 -36.41 16.95
C ALA A 479 5.33 -37.78 16.59
N CYS A 480 5.47 -38.69 17.57
CA CYS A 480 5.94 -40.06 17.32
C CYS A 480 5.03 -40.80 16.34
N ARG A 481 3.70 -40.78 16.56
CA ARG A 481 2.74 -41.44 15.66
C ARG A 481 2.83 -40.93 14.22
N HIS A 482 3.06 -39.63 14.03
CA HIS A 482 3.24 -39.05 12.69
C HIS A 482 4.53 -39.52 12.01
N ILE A 483 5.64 -39.60 12.75
CA ILE A 483 6.91 -40.11 12.20
C ILE A 483 6.81 -41.60 11.92
N GLU A 484 6.16 -42.37 12.80
CA GLU A 484 5.90 -43.80 12.60
C GLU A 484 5.02 -44.06 11.37
N ALA A 485 4.01 -43.22 11.12
CA ALA A 485 3.20 -43.28 9.91
C ALA A 485 4.04 -43.10 8.64
N ILE A 486 4.99 -42.14 8.64
CA ILE A 486 5.93 -41.95 7.53
C ILE A 486 6.84 -43.17 7.33
N ILE A 487 7.35 -43.73 8.43
CA ILE A 487 8.20 -44.93 8.38
C ILE A 487 7.41 -46.13 7.83
N ALA A 488 6.15 -46.28 8.22
CA ALA A 488 5.26 -47.32 7.73
C ALA A 488 4.98 -47.17 6.22
N GLU A 489 4.77 -45.94 5.73
CA GLU A 489 4.62 -45.65 4.29
C GLU A 489 5.91 -45.92 3.50
N LYS A 490 7.09 -45.67 4.07
CA LYS A 490 8.40 -45.91 3.42
C LYS A 490 8.89 -47.35 3.48
N ARG A 491 8.36 -48.20 4.37
CA ARG A 491 8.72 -49.63 4.41
C ARG A 491 8.06 -50.34 3.22
N PRO A 492 8.81 -50.89 2.26
CA PRO A 492 8.21 -51.54 1.11
C PRO A 492 7.50 -52.82 1.53
N SER A 493 6.18 -52.78 1.56
CA SER A 493 5.35 -53.99 1.58
C SER A 493 5.43 -54.67 0.22
N GLY A 494 6.35 -55.62 0.07
CA GLY A 494 6.25 -56.84 -0.75
C GLY A 494 5.69 -56.80 -2.18
N SER A 495 5.52 -55.66 -2.85
CA SER A 495 5.03 -55.59 -4.22
C SER A 495 5.71 -54.46 -4.97
N LYS A 496 6.36 -54.82 -6.09
CA LYS A 496 6.95 -53.89 -7.05
C LYS A 496 5.88 -52.90 -7.49
N ARG A 497 5.93 -51.67 -6.97
CA ARG A 497 5.27 -50.52 -7.59
C ARG A 497 6.32 -49.49 -7.94
N ASN A 498 6.26 -49.07 -9.20
CA ASN A 498 7.22 -48.25 -9.90
C ASN A 498 7.61 -47.00 -9.10
N LYS A 499 8.90 -46.65 -9.22
CA LYS A 499 9.43 -45.31 -8.97
C LYS A 499 8.66 -44.32 -9.85
N GLU A 500 7.64 -43.68 -9.29
CA GLU A 500 7.23 -42.36 -9.69
C GLU A 500 7.20 -41.49 -8.45
N ASP A 501 7.87 -40.35 -8.56
CA ASP A 501 8.27 -39.45 -7.50
C ASP A 501 7.10 -39.02 -6.61
N SER A 502 7.15 -39.40 -5.33
CA SER A 502 6.43 -38.67 -4.28
C SER A 502 7.25 -37.42 -3.95
N PRO A 503 6.78 -36.20 -4.31
CA PRO A 503 7.46 -34.99 -3.95
C PRO A 503 7.08 -34.67 -2.52
N ASN A 504 7.80 -35.20 -1.54
CA ASN A 504 8.08 -34.56 -0.24
C ASN A 504 8.81 -35.53 0.69
N VAL A 505 9.89 -35.01 1.29
CA VAL A 505 10.77 -35.59 2.33
C VAL A 505 12.07 -36.26 1.80
N PRO A 506 13.15 -35.47 1.63
CA PRO A 506 14.51 -35.97 1.34
C PRO A 506 15.20 -36.63 2.55
N LEU A 507 14.49 -36.88 3.67
CA LEU A 507 15.08 -37.54 4.84
C LEU A 507 15.16 -39.05 4.64
N THR A 508 16.30 -39.62 5.03
CA THR A 508 16.53 -41.07 5.02
C THR A 508 15.75 -41.76 6.15
N LEU A 509 15.56 -43.09 6.04
CA LEU A 509 14.96 -43.88 7.13
C LEU A 509 15.79 -43.79 8.42
N SER A 510 17.11 -43.62 8.31
CA SER A 510 18.01 -43.42 9.45
C SER A 510 17.72 -42.10 10.16
N ASP A 511 17.55 -41.01 9.41
CA ASP A 511 17.26 -39.69 9.98
C ASP A 511 15.93 -39.67 10.73
N LEU A 512 14.91 -40.31 10.16
CA LEU A 512 13.58 -40.45 10.79
C LEU A 512 13.67 -41.25 12.10
N ASN A 513 14.44 -42.35 12.10
CA ASN A 513 14.65 -43.16 13.29
C ASN A 513 15.43 -42.38 14.37
N ASN A 514 16.41 -41.56 13.97
CA ASN A 514 17.15 -40.68 14.89
C ASN A 514 16.24 -39.60 15.51
N HIS A 515 15.29 -39.05 14.75
CA HIS A 515 14.30 -38.11 15.27
C HIS A 515 13.34 -38.80 16.25
N LEU A 516 12.88 -40.01 15.92
CA LEU A 516 12.03 -40.80 16.80
C LEU A 516 12.74 -41.14 18.12
N ASN A 517 14.01 -41.57 18.05
CA ASN A 517 14.84 -41.83 19.23
C ASN A 517 15.00 -40.58 20.09
N THR A 518 15.23 -39.42 19.47
CA THR A 518 15.33 -38.13 20.18
C THR A 518 14.03 -37.78 20.92
N ILE A 519 12.87 -37.95 20.27
CA ILE A 519 11.58 -37.67 20.91
C ILE A 519 11.34 -38.66 22.06
N ASN A 520 11.59 -39.95 21.86
CA ASN A 520 11.40 -40.97 22.89
C ASN A 520 12.33 -40.74 24.09
N LEU A 521 13.58 -40.36 23.86
CA LEU A 521 14.53 -40.01 24.91
C LEU A 521 14.08 -38.77 25.67
N GLN A 522 13.54 -37.75 24.98
CA GLN A 522 12.96 -36.58 25.64
C GLN A 522 11.72 -36.95 26.48
N VAL A 523 10.86 -37.85 26.01
CA VAL A 523 9.73 -38.37 26.78
C VAL A 523 10.22 -39.06 28.05
N GLU A 524 11.26 -39.88 27.96
CA GLU A 524 11.88 -40.56 29.11
C GLU A 524 12.47 -39.57 30.12
N VAL A 525 13.26 -38.60 29.65
CA VAL A 525 13.81 -37.51 30.48
C VAL A 525 12.69 -36.76 31.21
N THR A 526 11.60 -36.44 30.52
CA THR A 526 10.49 -35.66 31.11
C THR A 526 9.71 -36.48 32.15
N LYS A 527 9.53 -37.78 31.92
CA LYS A 527 8.93 -38.69 32.91
C LYS A 527 9.83 -38.86 34.14
N PHE A 528 11.14 -38.99 33.93
CA PHE A 528 12.12 -39.08 35.01
C PHE A 528 12.11 -37.80 35.86
N MET A 529 12.16 -36.63 35.22
CA MET A 529 12.08 -35.33 35.90
C MET A 529 10.81 -35.16 36.72
N HIS A 530 9.67 -35.59 36.18
CA HIS A 530 8.39 -35.53 36.89
C HIS A 530 8.38 -36.46 38.12
N LYS A 531 8.90 -37.68 37.98
CA LYS A 531 9.03 -38.63 39.09
C LYS A 531 9.90 -38.06 40.20
N CYS A 532 11.07 -37.51 39.85
CA CYS A 532 11.95 -36.86 40.81
C CYS A 532 11.33 -35.64 41.49
N ALA A 533 10.52 -34.86 40.76
CA ALA A 533 9.79 -33.73 41.33
C ALA A 533 8.71 -34.17 42.32
N ALA A 534 8.05 -35.32 42.09
CA ALA A 534 7.09 -35.90 43.01
C ALA A 534 7.75 -36.45 44.29
N ASP A 535 8.92 -37.09 44.14
CA ASP A 535 9.66 -37.68 45.27
C ASP A 535 10.35 -36.61 46.16
N ALA A 536 10.69 -35.43 45.61
CA ALA A 536 11.43 -34.38 46.32
C ALA A 536 10.56 -33.32 47.05
N GLY A 537 9.23 -33.38 46.96
CA GLY A 537 8.30 -32.61 47.80
C GLY A 537 8.25 -31.08 47.62
N SER A 538 9.26 -30.43 47.05
CA SER A 538 9.21 -29.03 46.56
C SER A 538 10.49 -28.70 45.81
N THR A 539 10.33 -28.29 44.55
CA THR A 539 11.27 -27.54 43.70
C THR A 539 12.73 -27.42 44.20
N SER A 540 13.55 -28.42 43.85
CA SER A 540 14.91 -28.11 43.40
C SER A 540 14.73 -27.15 42.24
N GLN A 541 14.95 -25.84 42.44
CA GLN A 541 14.88 -24.85 41.38
C GLN A 541 15.92 -25.23 40.31
N LEU A 542 15.47 -25.98 39.30
CA LEU A 542 16.19 -26.18 38.05
C LEU A 542 16.18 -24.80 37.40
N SER A 543 17.28 -24.06 37.55
CA SER A 543 17.41 -22.72 37.01
C SER A 543 17.03 -22.75 35.53
N PRO A 544 16.05 -21.94 35.08
CA PRO A 544 15.90 -21.71 33.65
C PRO A 544 17.26 -21.23 33.14
N GLY A 545 17.70 -21.73 31.98
CA GLY A 545 18.91 -21.20 31.35
C GLY A 545 18.76 -19.69 31.15
N ASP A 546 19.87 -18.99 30.90
CA ASP A 546 19.94 -17.52 30.79
C ASP A 546 18.90 -16.90 29.81
N ASP A 547 18.31 -17.69 28.91
CA ASP A 547 17.28 -17.30 27.92
C ASP A 547 15.80 -17.47 28.37
N GLY A 548 15.53 -17.91 29.60
CA GLY A 548 14.16 -18.11 30.10
C GLY A 548 13.39 -19.28 29.47
N ARG A 549 14.04 -20.10 28.63
CA ARG A 549 13.51 -21.36 28.09
C ARG A 549 14.09 -22.55 28.84
N LEU A 550 13.25 -23.57 29.12
CA LEU A 550 13.72 -24.82 29.69
C LEU A 550 14.59 -25.59 28.68
N PRO A 551 15.72 -26.18 29.14
CA PRO A 551 16.56 -26.98 28.27
C PRO A 551 15.83 -28.29 27.88
N THR A 552 15.80 -28.58 26.58
CA THR A 552 15.24 -29.80 25.97
C THR A 552 16.29 -30.43 25.04
N LEU A 553 16.15 -31.73 24.75
CA LEU A 553 17.05 -32.45 23.84
C LEU A 553 16.93 -31.99 22.38
N PHE A 554 15.87 -31.24 22.05
CA PHE A 554 15.65 -30.68 20.71
C PHE A 554 16.55 -29.47 20.40
N GLY A 555 17.23 -28.92 21.41
CA GLY A 555 18.14 -27.79 21.25
C GLY A 555 19.56 -28.14 20.78
N ASN A 556 20.46 -27.16 20.89
CA ASN A 556 21.87 -27.28 20.51
C ASN A 556 22.64 -28.22 21.45
N GLY A 557 23.84 -28.66 21.05
CA GLY A 557 24.68 -29.56 21.87
C GLY A 557 24.95 -29.06 23.29
N GLN A 558 25.01 -27.74 23.49
CA GLN A 558 25.09 -27.14 24.82
C GLN A 558 23.82 -27.37 25.65
N MET A 559 22.64 -27.12 25.07
CA MET A 559 21.34 -27.32 25.71
C MET A 559 21.12 -28.81 26.05
N ARG A 560 21.56 -29.72 25.18
CA ARG A 560 21.58 -31.17 25.45
C ARG A 560 22.48 -31.52 26.64
N GLY A 561 23.65 -30.88 26.75
CA GLY A 561 24.55 -31.04 27.90
C GLY A 561 23.98 -30.45 29.19
N GLU A 562 23.21 -29.36 29.11
CA GLU A 562 22.47 -28.80 30.23
C GLU A 562 21.36 -29.76 30.69
N VAL A 563 20.57 -30.33 29.77
CA VAL A 563 19.60 -31.39 30.12
C VAL A 563 20.28 -32.55 30.84
N ALA A 564 21.40 -33.06 30.32
CA ALA A 564 22.16 -34.13 30.97
C ALA A 564 22.63 -33.75 32.38
N THR A 565 23.06 -32.50 32.58
CA THR A 565 23.43 -31.98 33.90
C THR A 565 22.20 -31.93 34.82
N GLN A 566 21.04 -31.46 34.34
CA GLN A 566 19.81 -31.42 35.13
C GLN A 566 19.32 -32.82 35.50
N VAL A 567 19.45 -33.81 34.62
CA VAL A 567 19.12 -35.23 34.89
C VAL A 567 19.91 -35.78 36.07
N LEU A 568 21.20 -35.48 36.15
CA LEU A 568 22.03 -35.90 37.29
C LEU A 568 21.68 -35.18 38.60
N LEU A 569 21.17 -33.96 38.53
CA LEU A 569 20.81 -33.14 39.70
C LEU A 569 19.40 -33.41 40.23
N ALA A 570 18.50 -33.89 39.38
CA ALA A 570 17.09 -34.09 39.73
C ALA A 570 16.87 -35.31 40.64
N GLY A 571 17.66 -36.38 40.48
CA GLY A 571 17.51 -37.62 41.23
C GLY A 571 17.80 -37.48 42.73
N THR A 572 17.17 -38.34 43.55
CA THR A 572 17.50 -38.52 44.97
C THR A 572 18.92 -39.03 45.16
N SER A 573 19.37 -39.89 44.23
CA SER A 573 20.74 -40.33 44.07
C SER A 573 21.21 -39.99 42.65
N ILE A 574 22.51 -39.72 42.48
CA ILE A 574 23.09 -39.53 41.14
C ILE A 574 22.93 -40.79 40.29
N GLN A 575 22.94 -41.97 40.93
CA GLN A 575 22.81 -43.27 40.25
C GLN A 575 21.51 -43.36 39.43
N ASP A 576 20.43 -42.75 39.90
CA ASP A 576 19.10 -42.83 39.29
C ASP A 576 19.07 -42.16 37.90
N GLY A 577 19.78 -41.03 37.75
CA GLY A 577 19.88 -40.28 36.50
C GLY A 577 21.11 -40.62 35.64
N PHE A 578 22.03 -41.44 36.17
CA PHE A 578 23.33 -41.69 35.55
C PHE A 578 23.21 -42.49 34.24
N THR A 579 22.41 -43.55 34.22
CA THR A 579 22.20 -44.39 33.02
C THR A 579 21.55 -43.61 31.87
N LEU A 580 20.58 -42.74 32.19
CA LEU A 580 19.93 -41.86 31.22
C LEU A 580 20.91 -40.82 30.69
N THR A 581 21.76 -40.26 31.55
CA THR A 581 22.80 -39.31 31.17
C THR A 581 23.86 -39.95 30.27
N CYS A 582 24.30 -41.17 30.56
CA CYS A 582 25.24 -41.90 29.70
C CYS A 582 24.66 -42.15 28.31
N ARG A 583 23.37 -42.52 28.20
CA ARG A 583 22.69 -42.66 26.91
C ARG A 583 22.66 -41.34 26.13
N ILE A 584 22.28 -40.23 26.76
CA ILE A 584 22.30 -38.90 26.12
C ILE A 584 23.71 -38.54 25.62
N ILE A 585 24.75 -38.82 26.42
CA ILE A 585 26.14 -38.53 26.05
C ILE A 585 26.57 -39.36 24.84
N GLN A 586 26.22 -40.66 24.81
CA GLN A 586 26.56 -41.57 23.72
C GLN A 586 25.80 -41.24 22.43
N ASP A 587 24.48 -41.07 22.52
CA ASP A 587 23.61 -40.85 21.36
C ASP A 587 23.92 -39.54 20.62
N TYR A 588 24.35 -38.49 21.35
CA TYR A 588 24.67 -37.19 20.77
C TYR A 588 26.16 -36.86 20.73
N ASN A 589 27.03 -37.81 21.09
CA ASN A 589 28.48 -37.65 21.14
C ASN A 589 28.91 -36.37 21.90
N LEU A 590 28.33 -36.15 23.08
CA LEU A 590 28.61 -34.96 23.88
C LEU A 590 29.96 -35.10 24.62
N PRO A 591 30.68 -33.99 24.87
CA PRO A 591 31.90 -34.03 25.66
C PRO A 591 31.57 -34.38 27.13
N ALA A 592 31.72 -35.65 27.49
CA ALA A 592 31.38 -36.20 28.80
C ALA A 592 32.05 -35.42 29.94
N ALA A 593 33.32 -35.04 29.78
CA ALA A 593 34.06 -34.23 30.74
C ALA A 593 33.35 -32.91 31.09
N ARG A 594 32.80 -32.21 30.08
CA ARG A 594 32.11 -30.92 30.30
C ARG A 594 30.81 -31.09 31.08
N VAL A 595 30.04 -32.15 30.79
CA VAL A 595 28.79 -32.45 31.50
C VAL A 595 29.07 -32.78 32.97
N TYR A 596 30.06 -33.64 33.24
CA TYR A 596 30.42 -34.00 34.60
C TYR A 596 31.05 -32.85 35.39
N ILE A 597 31.88 -32.00 34.76
CA ILE A 597 32.42 -30.79 35.39
C ILE A 597 31.29 -29.83 35.76
N ASN A 598 30.33 -29.59 34.86
CA ASN A 598 29.19 -28.71 35.13
C ASN A 598 28.30 -29.27 36.26
N THR A 599 28.07 -30.58 36.27
CA THR A 599 27.34 -31.28 37.34
C THR A 599 28.08 -31.14 38.68
N GLY A 600 29.38 -31.37 38.70
CA GLY A 600 30.21 -31.18 39.89
C GLY A 600 30.16 -29.75 40.41
N ARG A 601 30.25 -28.75 39.53
CA ARG A 601 30.09 -27.34 39.90
C ARG A 601 28.71 -27.04 40.50
N ALA A 602 27.64 -27.58 39.92
CA ALA A 602 26.29 -27.37 40.43
C ALA A 602 26.08 -28.03 41.81
N LEU A 603 26.56 -29.26 42.00
CA LEU A 603 26.52 -29.95 43.29
C LEU A 603 27.37 -29.23 44.36
N ALA A 604 28.53 -28.68 43.96
CA ALA A 604 29.39 -27.91 44.84
C ALA A 604 28.70 -26.63 45.33
N ARG A 605 27.95 -25.92 44.46
CA ARG A 605 27.13 -24.76 44.85
C ARG A 605 25.98 -25.11 45.79
N GLN A 606 25.47 -26.34 45.73
CA GLN A 606 24.42 -26.83 46.63
C GLN A 606 24.97 -27.52 47.89
N TYR A 607 26.30 -27.52 48.09
CA TYR A 607 27.01 -28.19 49.20
C TYR A 607 26.66 -29.68 49.39
N ARG A 608 26.29 -30.41 48.31
CA ARG A 608 25.92 -31.83 48.35
C ARG A 608 27.13 -32.75 48.16
N TYR A 609 27.97 -32.90 49.19
CA TYR A 609 29.25 -33.63 49.11
C TYR A 609 29.13 -35.14 48.87
N GLN A 610 28.12 -35.79 49.45
CA GLN A 610 27.89 -37.23 49.26
C GLN A 610 27.59 -37.55 47.79
N HIS A 611 26.80 -36.70 47.14
CA HIS A 611 26.49 -36.78 45.72
C HIS A 611 27.76 -36.56 44.88
N ILE A 612 28.65 -35.60 45.22
CA ILE A 612 29.93 -35.44 44.48
C ILE A 612 30.79 -36.72 44.56
N GLN A 613 30.88 -37.37 45.72
CA GLN A 613 31.62 -38.63 45.84
C GLN A 613 30.97 -39.77 45.06
N GLN A 614 29.64 -39.83 45.02
CA GLN A 614 28.92 -40.79 44.17
C GLN A 614 29.18 -40.53 42.69
N LEU A 615 29.12 -39.27 42.23
CA LEU A 615 29.44 -38.91 40.83
C LEU A 615 30.82 -39.42 40.43
N LEU A 616 31.83 -39.18 41.27
CA LEU A 616 33.21 -39.61 41.00
C LEU A 616 33.34 -41.14 40.92
N ARG A 617 32.59 -41.89 41.74
CA ARG A 617 32.54 -43.36 41.67
C ARG A 617 31.86 -43.83 40.38
N CYS A 618 30.68 -43.29 40.07
CA CYS A 618 29.96 -43.64 38.85
C CYS A 618 30.80 -43.32 37.59
N VAL A 619 31.50 -42.18 37.59
CA VAL A 619 32.39 -41.77 36.50
C VAL A 619 33.58 -42.74 36.37
N SER A 620 34.19 -43.16 37.48
CA SER A 620 35.30 -44.14 37.43
C SER A 620 34.87 -45.51 36.91
N ASP A 621 33.64 -45.92 37.20
CA ASP A 621 33.12 -47.24 36.80
C ASP A 621 32.81 -47.31 35.30
N THR A 622 32.53 -46.18 34.65
CA THR A 622 32.21 -46.14 33.21
C THR A 622 33.41 -46.26 32.28
N GLY A 623 34.64 -46.05 32.77
CA GLY A 623 35.86 -46.08 31.95
C GLY A 623 35.94 -45.04 30.81
N LEU A 624 34.91 -44.21 30.63
CA LEU A 624 34.78 -43.20 29.57
C LEU A 624 35.59 -41.93 29.83
N VAL A 625 36.20 -41.80 31.01
CA VAL A 625 36.78 -40.57 31.53
C VAL A 625 38.22 -40.82 31.97
N THR A 626 39.17 -40.05 31.42
CA THR A 626 40.60 -40.16 31.76
C THR A 626 40.88 -39.66 33.17
N ASP A 627 41.99 -40.11 33.78
CA ASP A 627 42.46 -39.62 35.09
C ASP A 627 42.55 -38.09 35.18
N LYS A 628 42.83 -37.42 34.04
CA LYS A 628 42.86 -35.96 33.94
C LYS A 628 41.49 -35.33 34.17
N CYS A 629 40.43 -35.91 33.61
CA CYS A 629 39.07 -35.40 33.76
C CYS A 629 38.52 -35.62 35.18
N HIS A 630 38.88 -36.73 35.83
CA HIS A 630 38.58 -36.96 37.26
C HIS A 630 39.14 -35.84 38.13
N ASP A 631 40.41 -35.47 37.89
CA ASP A 631 41.05 -34.37 38.59
C ASP A 631 40.46 -32.99 38.24
N GLU A 632 40.08 -32.75 36.99
CA GLU A 632 39.43 -31.49 36.57
C GLU A 632 38.07 -31.27 37.23
N ILE A 633 37.25 -32.32 37.39
CA ILE A 633 35.97 -32.25 38.11
C ILE A 633 36.21 -31.83 39.56
N ILE A 634 37.17 -32.48 40.23
CA ILE A 634 37.50 -32.18 41.63
C ILE A 634 38.04 -30.74 41.76
N LEU A 635 38.96 -30.32 40.88
CA LEU A 635 39.49 -28.96 40.87
C LEU A 635 38.39 -27.91 40.65
N ALA A 636 37.42 -28.18 39.78
CA ALA A 636 36.28 -27.30 39.54
C ALA A 636 35.38 -27.17 40.77
N CYS A 637 35.13 -28.27 41.50
CA CYS A 637 34.40 -28.25 42.77
C CYS A 637 35.17 -27.46 43.84
N VAL A 638 36.48 -27.74 43.98
CA VAL A 638 37.34 -27.09 44.99
C VAL A 638 37.42 -25.58 44.78
N ARG A 639 37.53 -25.09 43.53
CA ARG A 639 37.53 -23.64 43.22
C ARG A 639 36.26 -22.90 43.66
N ILE A 640 35.11 -23.57 43.66
CA ILE A 640 33.85 -22.97 44.09
C ILE A 640 33.78 -22.97 45.62
N ILE A 641 34.09 -24.11 46.25
CA ILE A 641 33.96 -24.28 47.70
C ILE A 641 35.06 -23.52 48.46
N SER A 642 36.23 -23.30 47.87
CA SER A 642 37.35 -22.57 48.50
C SER A 642 37.04 -21.10 48.80
N SER A 643 35.92 -20.56 48.30
CA SER A 643 35.43 -19.22 48.64
C SER A 643 34.74 -19.15 50.01
N ASP A 644 34.31 -20.29 50.59
CA ASP A 644 33.63 -20.37 51.88
C ASP A 644 34.47 -21.07 52.96
N ASP A 645 34.83 -20.30 54.00
CA ASP A 645 35.74 -20.74 55.08
C ASP A 645 35.12 -21.81 56.01
N SER A 646 33.79 -22.00 55.96
CA SER A 646 33.06 -22.95 56.81
C SER A 646 33.17 -24.43 56.38
N GLN A 647 33.66 -24.72 55.17
CA GLN A 647 33.64 -26.07 54.57
C GLN A 647 35.02 -26.73 54.38
N THR A 648 36.03 -26.25 55.10
CA THR A 648 37.45 -26.66 54.97
C THR A 648 37.74 -28.15 55.19
N LYS A 649 36.88 -28.89 55.92
CA LYS A 649 37.00 -30.35 56.12
C LYS A 649 36.58 -31.15 54.88
N HIS A 650 35.46 -30.78 54.26
CA HIS A 650 34.96 -31.45 53.05
C HIS A 650 35.87 -31.18 51.84
N VAL A 651 36.44 -29.98 51.76
CA VAL A 651 37.46 -29.63 50.76
C VAL A 651 38.71 -30.53 50.91
N ASP A 652 39.16 -30.79 52.13
CA ASP A 652 40.30 -31.69 52.37
C ASP A 652 40.02 -33.11 51.89
N SER A 653 38.82 -33.62 52.17
CA SER A 653 38.38 -34.93 51.69
C SER A 653 38.32 -35.03 50.16
N LEU A 654 37.89 -33.96 49.48
CA LEU A 654 37.87 -33.90 48.01
C LEU A 654 39.27 -33.81 47.41
N ILE A 655 40.18 -33.00 47.97
CA ILE A 655 41.56 -32.87 47.49
C ILE A 655 42.33 -34.19 47.63
N ARG A 656 42.04 -34.99 48.66
CA ARG A 656 42.63 -36.34 48.82
C ARG A 656 42.22 -37.32 47.72
N LEU A 657 41.08 -37.09 47.05
CA LEU A 657 40.58 -37.93 45.96
C LEU A 657 41.22 -37.61 44.59
N LEU A 658 42.06 -36.58 44.50
CA LEU A 658 42.86 -36.28 43.30
C LEU A 658 43.89 -37.40 43.06
N ARG A 659 44.12 -37.74 41.79
CA ARG A 659 45.11 -38.74 41.37
C ARG A 659 46.47 -38.11 41.09
N ASN A 660 46.52 -36.92 40.49
CA ASN A 660 47.77 -36.22 40.21
C ASN A 660 48.22 -35.33 41.38
N ASP A 661 49.44 -35.56 41.87
CA ASP A 661 50.02 -34.80 42.97
C ASP A 661 50.28 -33.33 42.62
N SER A 662 50.43 -33.00 41.33
CA SER A 662 50.51 -31.62 40.82
C SER A 662 49.23 -30.84 41.05
N ASN A 663 48.09 -31.48 40.76
CA ASN A 663 46.78 -30.91 40.94
C ASN A 663 46.46 -30.80 42.44
N LYS A 664 46.96 -31.71 43.29
CA LYS A 664 46.86 -31.61 44.76
C LYS A 664 47.56 -30.37 45.29
N VAL A 665 48.80 -30.11 44.85
CA VAL A 665 49.55 -28.92 45.27
C VAL A 665 48.78 -27.65 44.87
N ASN A 666 48.31 -27.57 43.63
CA ASN A 666 47.51 -26.44 43.14
C ASN A 666 46.18 -26.28 43.90
N ALA A 667 45.51 -27.38 44.24
CA ALA A 667 44.26 -27.34 45.00
C ALA A 667 44.48 -26.85 46.45
N TYR A 668 45.55 -27.30 47.11
CA TYR A 668 45.91 -26.83 48.46
C TYR A 668 46.37 -25.36 48.48
N LEU A 669 47.05 -24.90 47.42
CA LEU A 669 47.39 -23.49 47.19
C LEU A 669 46.12 -22.64 47.09
N LEU A 670 45.15 -23.05 46.27
CA LEU A 670 43.86 -22.35 46.12
C LEU A 670 43.05 -22.28 47.43
N CYS A 671 43.22 -23.24 48.33
CA CYS A 671 42.55 -23.27 49.63
C CYS A 671 43.35 -22.59 50.76
N GLY A 672 44.47 -21.92 50.46
CA GLY A 672 45.31 -21.24 51.46
C GLY A 672 46.03 -22.18 52.45
N LYS A 673 46.00 -23.50 52.25
CA LYS A 673 46.64 -24.51 53.12
C LYS A 673 48.09 -24.76 52.71
N LEU A 674 48.92 -23.73 52.84
CA LEU A 674 50.31 -23.69 52.33
C LEU A 674 51.21 -24.79 52.91
N ARG A 675 51.03 -25.17 54.19
CA ARG A 675 51.81 -26.24 54.82
C ARG A 675 51.54 -27.61 54.21
N SER A 676 50.28 -27.92 53.87
CA SER A 676 49.91 -29.18 53.20
C SER A 676 50.38 -29.21 51.75
N ALA A 677 50.31 -28.07 51.05
CA ALA A 677 50.87 -27.91 49.71
C ALA A 677 52.39 -28.15 49.69
N TYR A 678 53.12 -27.57 50.65
CA TYR A 678 54.57 -27.72 50.79
C TYR A 678 55.00 -29.18 51.00
N LEU A 679 54.29 -29.93 51.86
CA LEU A 679 54.63 -31.33 52.14
C LEU A 679 54.55 -32.22 50.89
N ILE A 680 53.55 -31.99 50.02
CA ILE A 680 53.39 -32.76 48.77
C ILE A 680 54.43 -32.30 47.74
N ALA A 681 54.68 -31.00 47.61
CA ALA A 681 55.65 -30.46 46.66
C ALA A 681 57.10 -30.91 46.95
N VAL A 682 57.45 -31.01 48.23
CA VAL A 682 58.76 -31.55 48.68
C VAL A 682 58.88 -33.04 48.38
N LYS A 683 57.80 -33.81 48.58
CA LYS A 683 57.78 -35.25 48.29
C LYS A 683 58.06 -35.53 46.80
N GLU A 684 57.47 -34.72 45.91
CA GLU A 684 57.66 -34.81 44.46
C GLU A 684 58.91 -34.07 43.94
N LYS A 685 59.68 -33.41 44.81
CA LYS A 685 60.87 -32.61 44.49
C LYS A 685 60.64 -31.53 43.41
N ARG A 686 59.46 -30.90 43.39
CA ARG A 686 59.12 -29.88 42.38
C ARG A 686 59.50 -28.48 42.85
N VAL A 687 60.56 -27.93 42.26
CA VAL A 687 61.14 -26.62 42.60
C VAL A 687 60.15 -25.47 42.32
N GLU A 688 59.57 -25.44 41.12
CA GLU A 688 58.64 -24.37 40.67
C GLU A 688 57.42 -24.23 41.58
N ALA A 689 56.86 -25.34 42.06
CA ALA A 689 55.72 -25.31 42.96
C ALA A 689 56.10 -24.81 44.37
N ILE A 690 57.32 -25.08 44.82
CA ILE A 690 57.83 -24.61 46.13
C ILE A 690 58.13 -23.11 46.08
N GLU A 691 58.60 -22.59 44.95
CA GLU A 691 58.75 -21.15 44.69
C GLU A 691 57.39 -20.44 44.71
N GLN A 692 56.37 -20.99 44.02
CA GLN A 692 55.00 -20.45 44.06
C GLN A 692 54.40 -20.48 45.47
N ILE A 693 54.63 -21.56 46.25
CA ILE A 693 54.19 -21.63 47.66
C ILE A 693 54.93 -20.59 48.52
N ALA A 694 56.21 -20.33 48.26
CA ALA A 694 56.98 -19.32 48.97
C ALA A 694 56.46 -17.90 48.70
N GLU A 695 56.13 -17.58 47.45
CA GLU A 695 55.53 -16.30 47.08
C GLU A 695 54.16 -16.09 47.74
N GLU A 696 53.28 -17.09 47.69
CA GLU A 696 51.96 -17.01 48.33
C GLU A 696 52.07 -16.99 49.87
N ALA A 697 53.05 -17.69 50.47
CA ALA A 697 53.33 -17.58 51.90
C ALA A 697 53.82 -16.19 52.32
N MET A 698 54.53 -15.49 51.43
CA MET A 698 54.96 -14.11 51.63
C MET A 698 53.76 -13.15 51.59
N LYS A 699 52.85 -13.32 50.63
CA LYS A 699 51.63 -12.50 50.49
C LYS A 699 50.65 -12.68 51.65
N VAL A 700 50.41 -13.92 52.09
CA VAL A 700 49.48 -14.25 53.19
C VAL A 700 50.12 -14.03 54.58
N GLY A 701 51.44 -13.79 54.65
CA GLY A 701 52.16 -13.50 55.90
C GLY A 701 52.51 -14.73 56.76
N GLN A 702 52.49 -15.94 56.18
CA GLN A 702 52.85 -17.18 56.90
C GLN A 702 54.37 -17.40 56.98
N LYS A 703 55.03 -16.71 57.92
CA LYS A 703 56.50 -16.73 58.11
C LYS A 703 57.12 -18.14 58.23
N LYS A 704 56.46 -19.05 58.97
CA LYS A 704 56.97 -20.41 59.20
C LYS A 704 57.05 -21.26 57.92
N THR A 705 56.07 -21.12 57.02
CA THR A 705 56.06 -21.87 55.75
C THR A 705 57.07 -21.28 54.77
N LEU A 706 57.22 -19.95 54.75
CA LEU A 706 58.22 -19.25 53.95
C LEU A 706 59.66 -19.66 54.31
N GLU A 707 59.98 -19.75 55.60
CA GLU A 707 61.30 -20.22 56.06
C GLU A 707 61.58 -21.66 55.65
N LEU A 708 60.57 -22.54 55.69
CA LEU A 708 60.70 -23.93 55.26
C LEU A 708 60.99 -24.02 53.76
N CYS A 709 60.25 -23.28 52.92
CA CYS A 709 60.51 -23.23 51.48
C CYS A 709 61.92 -22.71 51.15
N LYS A 710 62.35 -21.62 51.78
CA LYS A 710 63.69 -21.03 51.57
C LYS A 710 64.81 -21.99 51.96
N LYS A 711 64.67 -22.69 53.10
CA LYS A 711 65.64 -23.70 53.55
C LYS A 711 65.74 -24.86 52.57
N TRP A 712 64.61 -25.34 52.05
CA TRP A 712 64.60 -26.43 51.09
C TRP A 712 65.20 -26.02 49.74
N LEU A 713 64.88 -24.83 49.22
CA LEU A 713 65.45 -24.33 47.95
C LEU A 713 66.98 -24.18 48.04
N ALA A 714 67.50 -23.65 49.15
CA ALA A 714 68.95 -23.57 49.38
C ALA A 714 69.61 -24.96 49.43
N GLN A 715 68.98 -25.93 50.13
CA GLN A 715 69.47 -27.31 50.17
C GLN A 715 69.45 -27.95 48.77
N TYR A 716 68.40 -27.73 47.99
CA TYR A 716 68.28 -28.29 46.64
C TYR A 716 69.33 -27.72 45.67
N GLN A 717 69.59 -26.41 45.72
CA GLN A 717 70.65 -25.75 44.93
C GLN A 717 72.04 -26.34 45.23
N THR A 718 72.37 -26.52 46.51
CA THR A 718 73.65 -27.15 46.89
C THR A 718 73.76 -28.61 46.43
N MET A 719 72.63 -29.35 46.37
CA MET A 719 72.61 -30.72 45.86
C MET A 719 72.79 -30.78 44.33
N GLN A 720 72.19 -29.87 43.55
CA GLN A 720 72.40 -29.81 42.10
C GLN A 720 73.84 -29.44 41.73
N GLU A 721 74.42 -28.46 42.42
CA GLU A 721 75.82 -28.05 42.24
C GLU A 721 76.79 -29.20 42.53
N SER A 722 76.44 -30.10 43.45
CA SER A 722 77.24 -31.30 43.75
C SER A 722 77.09 -32.42 42.71
N GLN A 723 75.96 -32.52 42.00
CA GLN A 723 75.74 -33.50 40.94
C GLN A 723 76.40 -33.11 39.61
N HIS A 724 76.44 -31.82 39.27
CA HIS A 724 77.19 -31.32 38.10
C HIS A 724 78.72 -31.40 38.26
N ARG A 725 79.23 -31.62 39.48
CA ARG A 725 80.67 -31.82 39.76
C ARG A 725 81.13 -33.28 39.72
N LYS A 726 80.35 -34.22 39.18
CA LYS A 726 80.87 -35.58 38.86
C LYS A 726 81.55 -35.56 37.48
N PRO A 727 82.88 -35.73 37.37
CA PRO A 727 83.55 -35.84 36.08
C PRO A 727 83.19 -37.18 35.41
N GLU A 728 83.00 -37.16 34.09
CA GLU A 728 82.93 -38.36 33.24
C GLU A 728 84.12 -39.30 33.55
N PRO A 729 83.92 -40.63 33.62
CA PRO A 729 85.03 -41.55 33.76
C PRO A 729 85.84 -41.53 32.46
N LYS A 730 87.09 -41.06 32.53
CA LYS A 730 88.06 -41.22 31.44
C LYS A 730 88.34 -42.70 31.19
N ARG A 731 87.75 -43.27 30.14
CA ARG A 731 88.45 -44.05 29.09
C ARG A 731 87.50 -44.49 27.99
#